data_AF-A0A433F073-F1
#
_entry.id   AF-A0A433F073-F1
#
_cell.length_a   1.000
_cell.length_b   1.000
_cell.length_c   1.000
_cell.angle_alpha   90.00
_cell.angle_beta   90.00
_cell.angle_gamma   90.00
#
_symmetry.space_group_name_H-M   'P 1'
#
loop_
_entity.id
_entity.type
_entity.pdbx_description
1 polymer ?
#
loop_
_entity_poly.entity_id
_entity_poly.type
_entity_poly.pdbx_seq_one_letter_code
_entity_poly.pdbx_strand_id
1 'polypeptide(L)'
;MSKKSKARRDAKKKKLKNKNHKVDKNFSPTQVKSDGGPVLTSIENPLSSLTREQRESLIEKISSESKVKLKEGIDDLKEFLCEYCPLTTLSIVSTYSLSQGVSDDGVVNKESPIGVEQFHVELLQALILTIPKDSLGTKMPTNRDIEVVFELIKEIQQNSTQSRYRTAELNQSNEEKAISTIQELLRGHTQIVRNWGFNSQIKTIITELYTYFDFEVNNIFGFTVTDTIKVFSHLVSSGEQKLTERYEFLSSLYRTHDKKKLIDLYTDHIGLSVNDKEELFEDLAIDRTPFKQLFFLMLSHYDLFTPYMYHIDCEELSQELSIAQETIVKILNHFSLESGELATHNQDFIFLDNPIWTRPIVQRESEYFCPLPQVFFSFSLNSLDNLIEGYDKDKLHERRALYLEEKIEEIVKTRFPGSHTISGIQWDFEGKTFETDLITFIDSHALIIEAKSHNITKPALRGAPDRIKKHFKEIYIDPSVQSFRFAEKIKELIENPDTNDPLIDKLPIDISKINKVIRVSVSLEDFATLQTNLKLFEDTGWLPDGYESCPSTNLADFETIFDLLEHPVQILHYLERRSIIQKQYNLMGDELDYLGLYLSTFLALGNFSDYATDHVINISGMSDSIDSYYQAKDAGVSIQKPKPKTSKLFTEIFNQLEKRSTPRWTEIGCILNMYVPEDQVQLSNMIKSLSQRVHHTWQQVGHKNMIILCPHESSEYSLAVVLYKDANKQLRDKFINEASVQALEPDHVKQCLLIAKNIDDNEIAYHLIGLFESR
;
A
#
# COMPACT_ATOMS: atom_id res chain seq x y z
N MET A 1 -44.91 -36.55 -52.62
CA MET A 1 -44.25 -36.63 -51.29
C MET A 1 -44.96 -37.66 -50.41
N SER A 2 -44.32 -38.80 -50.12
CA SER A 2 -44.92 -39.85 -49.28
C SER A 2 -44.65 -39.59 -47.79
N LYS A 3 -45.70 -39.52 -46.97
CA LYS A 3 -45.65 -39.35 -45.50
C LYS A 3 -44.78 -40.42 -44.79
N LYS A 4 -44.45 -41.54 -45.45
CA LYS A 4 -43.56 -42.59 -44.92
C LYS A 4 -42.06 -42.29 -45.05
N SER A 5 -41.66 -41.28 -45.84
CA SER A 5 -40.25 -40.86 -46.00
C SER A 5 -39.75 -39.98 -44.85
N LYS A 6 -40.59 -39.04 -44.38
CA LYS A 6 -40.25 -38.12 -43.28
C LYS A 6 -40.11 -38.88 -41.94
N ALA A 7 -41.02 -39.80 -41.65
CA ALA A 7 -40.97 -40.65 -40.45
C ALA A 7 -39.73 -41.56 -40.41
N ARG A 8 -39.25 -42.07 -41.57
CA ARG A 8 -38.01 -42.86 -41.65
C ARG A 8 -36.75 -42.01 -41.48
N ARG A 9 -36.75 -40.77 -41.96
CA ARG A 9 -35.64 -39.80 -41.80
C ARG A 9 -35.55 -39.32 -40.35
N ASP A 10 -36.69 -39.06 -39.71
CA ASP A 10 -36.78 -38.64 -38.31
C ASP A 10 -36.47 -39.80 -37.36
N ALA A 11 -36.87 -41.04 -37.66
CA ALA A 11 -36.45 -42.22 -36.91
C ALA A 11 -34.95 -42.53 -37.05
N LYS A 12 -34.33 -42.22 -38.20
CA LYS A 12 -32.88 -42.38 -38.40
C LYS A 12 -32.10 -41.27 -37.69
N LYS A 13 -32.59 -40.01 -37.68
CA LYS A 13 -32.04 -38.91 -36.84
C LYS A 13 -32.20 -39.19 -35.35
N LYS A 14 -33.33 -39.76 -34.90
CA LYS A 14 -33.56 -40.15 -33.49
C LYS A 14 -32.71 -41.37 -33.08
N LYS A 15 -32.44 -42.32 -33.99
CA LYS A 15 -31.48 -43.42 -33.75
C LYS A 15 -30.01 -42.98 -33.81
N LEU A 16 -29.67 -41.93 -34.55
CA LEU A 16 -28.33 -41.32 -34.55
C LEU A 16 -28.10 -40.46 -33.30
N LYS A 17 -29.10 -39.67 -32.85
CA LYS A 17 -29.08 -39.00 -31.54
C LYS A 17 -29.00 -39.99 -30.37
N ASN A 18 -29.76 -41.09 -30.41
CA ASN A 18 -29.71 -42.11 -29.35
C ASN A 18 -28.48 -43.03 -29.40
N LYS A 19 -27.71 -43.08 -30.52
CA LYS A 19 -26.42 -43.79 -30.56
C LYS A 19 -25.26 -42.96 -30.05
N ASN A 20 -25.32 -41.63 -30.15
CA ASN A 20 -24.35 -40.72 -29.52
C ASN A 20 -24.64 -40.47 -28.03
N HIS A 21 -25.74 -41.00 -27.49
CA HIS A 21 -26.11 -40.92 -26.06
C HIS A 21 -25.85 -42.21 -25.27
N LYS A 22 -25.04 -43.13 -25.81
CA LYS A 22 -24.39 -44.17 -24.99
C LYS A 22 -22.94 -43.77 -24.71
N VAL A 23 -22.78 -42.64 -24.04
CA VAL A 23 -21.62 -42.39 -23.19
C VAL A 23 -21.95 -43.07 -21.86
N ASP A 24 -21.00 -43.84 -21.34
CA ASP A 24 -21.16 -44.57 -20.08
C ASP A 24 -21.68 -43.64 -18.97
N LYS A 25 -22.84 -43.99 -18.41
CA LYS A 25 -23.55 -43.28 -17.34
C LYS A 25 -22.86 -43.35 -15.95
N ASN A 26 -21.56 -43.62 -15.91
CA ASN A 26 -20.78 -43.70 -14.67
C ASN A 26 -19.87 -42.48 -14.49
N PHE A 27 -20.42 -41.27 -14.68
CA PHE A 27 -19.67 -40.05 -14.45
C PHE A 27 -20.55 -39.03 -13.73
N SER A 28 -20.26 -38.81 -12.45
CA SER A 28 -20.64 -37.60 -11.74
C SER A 28 -19.48 -36.60 -11.88
N PRO A 29 -19.72 -35.37 -12.39
CA PRO A 29 -18.72 -34.31 -12.31
C PRO A 29 -18.37 -34.10 -10.84
N THR A 30 -17.08 -34.05 -10.52
CA THR A 30 -16.63 -33.75 -9.17
C THR A 30 -16.75 -32.24 -9.01
N GLN A 31 -17.92 -31.76 -8.58
CA GLN A 31 -18.10 -30.37 -8.15
C GLN A 31 -17.27 -30.16 -6.88
N VAL A 32 -16.17 -29.43 -7.01
CA VAL A 32 -15.46 -28.88 -5.87
C VAL A 32 -16.17 -27.58 -5.50
N LYS A 33 -16.64 -27.48 -4.27
CA LYS A 33 -17.03 -26.18 -3.68
C LYS A 33 -15.79 -25.59 -3.04
N SER A 34 -15.42 -24.37 -3.44
CA SER A 34 -14.31 -23.62 -2.86
C SER A 34 -14.80 -22.83 -1.64
N ASP A 35 -14.36 -23.24 -0.44
CA ASP A 35 -14.56 -22.47 0.81
C ASP A 35 -13.29 -21.68 1.18
N GLY A 36 -12.33 -21.51 0.25
CA GLY A 36 -11.00 -20.94 0.48
C GLY A 36 -10.95 -19.41 0.41
N GLY A 37 -11.50 -18.73 1.43
CA GLY A 37 -11.40 -17.29 1.61
C GLY A 37 -10.80 -16.90 2.97
N PRO A 38 -10.47 -15.61 3.21
CA PRO A 38 -10.01 -15.14 4.51
C PRO A 38 -11.09 -15.33 5.58
N VAL A 39 -10.67 -15.51 6.84
CA VAL A 39 -11.60 -15.62 7.97
C VAL A 39 -12.11 -14.23 8.33
N LEU A 40 -13.42 -14.01 8.20
CA LEU A 40 -14.05 -12.76 8.61
C LEU A 40 -14.50 -12.83 10.07
N THR A 41 -14.26 -11.74 10.80
CA THR A 41 -14.80 -11.55 12.15
C THR A 41 -15.76 -10.36 12.11
N SER A 42 -17.01 -10.58 12.49
CA SER A 42 -17.99 -9.50 12.59
C SER A 42 -17.74 -8.67 13.84
N ILE A 43 -17.68 -7.36 13.70
CA ILE A 43 -17.67 -6.41 14.82
C ILE A 43 -19.09 -5.89 14.97
N GLU A 44 -19.72 -6.17 16.11
CA GLU A 44 -21.04 -5.62 16.40
C GLU A 44 -20.95 -4.11 16.64
N ASN A 45 -21.89 -3.35 16.09
CA ASN A 45 -21.99 -1.93 16.37
C ASN A 45 -22.37 -1.71 17.85
N PRO A 46 -21.49 -1.13 18.69
CA PRO A 46 -21.72 -1.00 20.12
C PRO A 46 -22.86 -0.01 20.46
N LEU A 47 -23.30 0.79 19.49
CA LEU A 47 -24.39 1.76 19.62
C LEU A 47 -25.72 1.23 19.02
N SER A 48 -25.74 0.00 18.50
CA SER A 48 -26.91 -0.60 17.86
C SER A 48 -28.13 -0.67 18.77
N SER A 49 -27.93 -0.88 20.07
CA SER A 49 -28.98 -0.96 21.09
C SER A 49 -29.55 0.39 21.54
N LEU A 50 -28.88 1.51 21.23
CA LEU A 50 -29.31 2.84 21.63
C LEU A 50 -30.38 3.40 20.68
N THR A 51 -31.37 4.10 21.24
CA THR A 51 -32.31 4.91 20.46
C THR A 51 -31.60 6.08 19.80
N ARG A 52 -32.24 6.69 18.80
CA ARG A 52 -31.69 7.89 18.13
C ARG A 52 -31.40 9.02 19.12
N GLU A 53 -32.36 9.34 19.99
CA GLU A 53 -32.23 10.39 21.01
C GLU A 53 -31.07 10.08 21.98
N GLN A 54 -30.88 8.81 22.34
CA GLN A 54 -29.76 8.37 23.17
C GLN A 54 -28.42 8.54 22.44
N ARG A 55 -28.35 8.25 21.14
CA ARG A 55 -27.14 8.49 20.33
C ARG A 55 -26.84 9.97 20.18
N GLU A 56 -27.85 10.81 19.93
CA GLU A 56 -27.70 12.27 19.87
C GLU A 56 -27.15 12.82 21.19
N SER A 57 -27.77 12.45 22.31
CA SER A 57 -27.32 12.86 23.64
C SER A 57 -25.89 12.37 23.96
N LEU A 58 -25.55 11.14 23.57
CA LEU A 58 -24.21 10.59 23.77
C LEU A 58 -23.16 11.36 22.95
N ILE A 59 -23.43 11.63 21.67
CA ILE A 59 -22.52 12.37 20.78
C ILE A 59 -22.32 13.80 21.29
N GLU A 60 -23.38 14.48 21.70
CA GLU A 60 -23.29 15.85 22.23
C GLU A 60 -22.48 15.89 23.53
N LYS A 61 -22.71 14.93 24.42
CA LYS A 61 -21.95 14.77 25.65
C LYS A 61 -20.47 14.55 25.37
N ILE A 62 -20.13 13.58 24.50
CA ILE A 62 -18.74 13.29 24.14
C ILE A 62 -18.06 14.54 23.53
N SER A 63 -18.72 15.19 22.57
CA SER A 63 -18.19 16.38 21.90
C SER A 63 -17.94 17.54 22.87
N SER A 64 -18.92 17.85 23.73
CA SER A 64 -18.81 18.95 24.69
C SER A 64 -17.75 18.70 25.77
N GLU A 65 -17.72 17.50 26.37
CA GLU A 65 -16.71 17.10 27.34
C GLU A 65 -15.30 17.11 26.72
N SER A 66 -15.17 16.61 25.50
CA SER A 66 -13.87 16.56 24.79
C SER A 66 -13.35 17.96 24.45
N LYS A 67 -14.21 18.93 24.11
CA LYS A 67 -13.77 20.32 23.89
C LYS A 67 -13.16 20.96 25.14
N VAL A 68 -13.75 20.69 26.30
CA VAL A 68 -13.24 21.18 27.59
C VAL A 68 -11.92 20.51 27.89
N LYS A 69 -11.87 19.18 27.86
CA LYS A 69 -10.66 18.39 28.13
C LYS A 69 -9.52 18.67 27.16
N LEU A 70 -9.82 18.93 25.89
CA LEU A 70 -8.82 19.31 24.90
C LEU A 70 -8.11 20.61 25.30
N LYS A 71 -8.90 21.61 25.68
CA LYS A 71 -8.36 22.90 26.10
C LYS A 71 -7.55 22.76 27.39
N GLU A 72 -8.12 22.11 28.40
CA GLU A 72 -7.45 21.85 29.68
C GLU A 72 -6.14 21.08 29.47
N GLY A 73 -6.15 19.99 28.70
CA GLY A 73 -4.95 19.21 28.42
C GLY A 73 -3.85 20.01 27.70
N ILE A 74 -4.20 20.87 26.74
CA ILE A 74 -3.23 21.77 26.08
C ILE A 74 -2.66 22.78 27.09
N ASP A 75 -3.50 23.38 27.93
CA ASP A 75 -3.08 24.36 28.94
C ASP A 75 -2.17 23.69 29.98
N ASP A 76 -2.53 22.50 30.47
CA ASP A 76 -1.75 21.69 31.41
C ASP A 76 -0.38 21.30 30.82
N LEU A 77 -0.34 20.86 29.56
CA LEU A 77 0.90 20.53 28.88
C LEU A 77 1.79 21.78 28.71
N LYS A 78 1.22 22.94 28.43
CA LYS A 78 1.99 24.20 28.36
C LYS A 78 2.52 24.62 29.72
N GLU A 79 1.73 24.50 30.78
CA GLU A 79 2.18 24.77 32.15
C GLU A 79 3.35 23.85 32.51
N PHE A 80 3.25 22.57 32.18
CA PHE A 80 4.36 21.62 32.33
C PHE A 80 5.61 22.08 31.59
N LEU A 81 5.50 22.49 30.32
CA LEU A 81 6.62 22.96 29.51
C LEU A 81 7.20 24.33 29.95
N CYS A 82 6.44 25.11 30.72
CA CYS A 82 6.93 26.32 31.38
C CYS A 82 7.68 26.04 32.69
N GLU A 83 7.47 24.87 33.31
CA GLU A 83 8.21 24.44 34.50
C GLU A 83 9.45 23.62 34.13
N TYR A 84 9.28 22.60 33.28
CA TYR A 84 10.30 21.61 32.92
C TYR A 84 10.97 21.90 31.58
N CYS A 85 12.23 21.47 31.44
CA CYS A 85 13.06 21.69 30.25
C CYS A 85 12.44 21.02 29.00
N PRO A 86 11.95 21.80 28.02
CA PRO A 86 11.19 21.25 26.90
C PRO A 86 12.02 20.36 25.97
N LEU A 87 13.29 20.70 25.73
CA LEU A 87 14.16 19.91 24.87
C LEU A 87 14.50 18.55 25.49
N THR A 88 14.74 18.49 26.81
CA THR A 88 14.93 17.22 27.52
C THR A 88 13.66 16.37 27.45
N THR A 89 12.50 16.96 27.74
CA THR A 89 11.20 16.27 27.62
C THR A 89 10.99 15.71 26.21
N LEU A 90 11.18 16.54 25.18
CA LEU A 90 11.01 16.15 23.78
C LEU A 90 12.00 15.05 23.37
N SER A 91 13.25 15.12 23.82
CA SER A 91 14.28 14.10 23.54
C SER A 91 13.92 12.75 24.13
N ILE A 92 13.50 12.73 25.39
CA ILE A 92 13.13 11.50 26.10
C ILE A 92 11.88 10.88 25.46
N VAL A 93 10.84 11.69 25.21
CA VAL A 93 9.61 11.24 24.55
C VAL A 93 9.95 10.66 23.17
N SER A 94 10.73 11.37 22.35
CA SER A 94 11.13 10.90 21.02
C SER A 94 11.91 9.58 21.08
N THR A 95 12.86 9.46 22.02
CA THR A 95 13.70 8.27 22.20
C THR A 95 12.84 7.05 22.50
N TYR A 96 11.96 7.12 23.49
CA TYR A 96 11.18 5.96 23.94
C TYR A 96 9.99 5.64 23.03
N SER A 97 9.44 6.64 22.33
CA SER A 97 8.26 6.46 21.48
C SER A 97 8.60 6.01 20.06
N LEU A 98 9.77 6.39 19.53
CA LEU A 98 10.08 6.24 18.09
C LEU A 98 11.23 5.28 17.80
N SER A 99 11.88 4.73 18.83
CA SER A 99 12.87 3.67 18.62
C SER A 99 12.19 2.31 18.55
N GLN A 100 12.47 1.57 17.46
CA GLN A 100 12.05 0.19 17.29
C GLN A 100 13.28 -0.71 17.24
N GLY A 101 13.22 -1.84 17.94
CA GLY A 101 14.28 -2.84 17.88
C GLY A 101 14.27 -3.58 16.55
N VAL A 102 15.43 -3.75 15.93
CA VAL A 102 15.62 -4.63 14.76
C VAL A 102 16.41 -5.87 15.22
N SER A 103 15.94 -7.05 14.85
CA SER A 103 16.63 -8.32 15.04
C SER A 103 16.95 -8.98 13.70
N ASP A 104 17.65 -10.11 13.74
CA ASP A 104 17.91 -10.95 12.56
C ASP A 104 16.62 -11.43 11.87
N ASP A 105 15.49 -11.42 12.58
CA ASP A 105 14.15 -11.80 12.08
C ASP A 105 13.35 -10.59 11.55
N GLY A 106 13.92 -9.38 11.55
CA GLY A 106 13.29 -8.13 11.13
C GLY A 106 12.94 -7.19 12.30
N VAL A 107 12.00 -6.28 12.08
CA VAL A 107 11.57 -5.32 13.10
C VAL A 107 10.74 -6.02 14.20
N VAL A 108 11.15 -5.89 15.47
CA VAL A 108 10.65 -6.69 16.60
C VAL A 108 9.27 -6.25 17.09
N ASN A 109 8.95 -4.96 17.02
CA ASN A 109 7.65 -4.41 17.44
C ASN A 109 7.20 -3.36 16.42
N LYS A 110 6.03 -3.56 15.80
CA LYS A 110 5.44 -2.59 14.86
C LYS A 110 4.75 -1.41 15.56
N GLU A 111 4.26 -1.62 16.78
CA GLU A 111 3.53 -0.62 17.58
C GLU A 111 4.35 -0.16 18.78
N SER A 112 4.23 1.12 19.13
CA SER A 112 4.83 1.68 20.34
C SER A 112 4.21 1.03 21.58
N PRO A 113 4.98 0.35 22.46
CA PRO A 113 4.42 -0.28 23.66
C PRO A 113 3.85 0.73 24.67
N ILE A 114 4.17 2.02 24.49
CA ILE A 114 3.71 3.15 25.33
C ILE A 114 2.41 3.76 24.76
N GLY A 115 2.04 3.40 23.51
CA GLY A 115 0.90 3.96 22.79
C GLY A 115 1.13 5.39 22.30
N VAL A 116 2.39 5.82 22.19
CA VAL A 116 2.79 7.13 21.68
C VAL A 116 3.54 6.94 20.38
N GLU A 117 2.93 7.42 19.31
CA GLU A 117 3.39 7.37 17.92
C GLU A 117 3.98 8.71 17.44
N GLN A 118 4.61 8.73 16.26
CA GLN A 118 5.28 9.90 15.68
C GLN A 118 4.43 11.18 15.72
N PHE A 119 3.17 11.13 15.31
CA PHE A 119 2.29 12.29 15.27
C PHE A 119 2.04 12.94 16.65
N HIS A 120 2.17 12.20 17.75
CA HIS A 120 2.09 12.76 19.09
C HIS A 120 3.35 13.58 19.43
N VAL A 121 4.51 13.08 19.04
CA VAL A 121 5.80 13.76 19.24
C VAL A 121 5.87 15.04 18.39
N GLU A 122 5.35 14.97 17.17
CA GLU A 122 5.18 16.13 16.28
C GLU A 122 4.29 17.22 16.91
N LEU A 123 3.20 16.83 17.57
CA LEU A 123 2.32 17.73 18.31
C LEU A 123 3.05 18.36 19.49
N LEU A 124 3.80 17.56 20.27
CA LEU A 124 4.59 18.04 21.40
C LEU A 124 5.61 19.10 20.93
N GLN A 125 6.37 18.83 19.87
CA GLN A 125 7.32 19.79 19.31
C GLN A 125 6.64 21.08 18.85
N ALA A 126 5.52 20.97 18.13
CA ALA A 126 4.78 22.14 17.67
C ALA A 126 4.27 23.00 18.83
N LEU A 127 3.76 22.37 19.90
CA LEU A 127 3.31 23.09 21.10
C LEU A 127 4.46 23.77 21.84
N ILE A 128 5.64 23.14 21.93
CA ILE A 128 6.86 23.77 22.47
C ILE A 128 7.19 25.05 21.69
N LEU A 129 7.10 25.01 20.36
CA LEU A 129 7.37 26.15 19.48
C LEU A 129 6.29 27.25 19.56
N THR A 130 5.15 27.02 20.22
CA THR A 130 4.18 28.08 20.54
C THR A 130 4.57 28.90 21.77
N ILE A 131 5.46 28.40 22.62
CA ILE A 131 5.83 29.02 23.90
C ILE A 131 7.00 29.99 23.66
N PRO A 132 6.90 31.26 24.10
CA PRO A 132 8.01 32.21 24.00
C PRO A 132 9.26 31.71 24.72
N LYS A 133 10.44 31.98 24.15
CA LYS A 133 11.75 31.55 24.68
C LYS A 133 11.91 31.82 26.18
N ASP A 134 11.52 33.02 26.63
CA ASP A 134 11.70 33.45 28.03
C ASP A 134 10.73 32.78 29.02
N SER A 135 9.75 32.03 28.51
CA SER A 135 8.76 31.29 29.31
C SER A 135 9.05 29.79 29.39
N LEU A 136 10.07 29.30 28.70
CA LEU A 136 10.41 27.86 28.71
C LEU A 136 10.99 27.45 30.06
N GLY A 137 10.56 26.28 30.53
CA GLY A 137 11.02 25.70 31.78
C GLY A 137 12.50 25.30 31.76
N THR A 138 13.06 25.18 32.96
CA THR A 138 14.48 24.82 33.16
C THR A 138 14.67 23.61 34.07
N LYS A 139 13.61 23.17 34.76
CA LYS A 139 13.66 22.01 35.66
C LYS A 139 13.81 20.72 34.86
N MET A 140 14.69 19.81 35.28
CA MET A 140 14.84 18.53 34.60
C MET A 140 13.67 17.59 34.93
N PRO A 141 13.02 16.96 33.93
CA PRO A 141 11.91 16.05 34.17
C PRO A 141 12.42 14.73 34.77
N THR A 142 11.64 14.15 35.68
CA THR A 142 11.80 12.77 36.15
C THR A 142 11.00 11.81 35.28
N ASN A 143 11.21 10.49 35.41
CA ASN A 143 10.41 9.51 34.68
C ASN A 143 8.90 9.65 34.93
N ARG A 144 8.48 10.03 36.14
CA ARG A 144 7.06 10.25 36.45
C ARG A 144 6.51 11.47 35.72
N ASP A 145 7.32 12.51 35.58
CA ASP A 145 6.94 13.71 34.84
C ASP A 145 6.77 13.39 33.34
N ILE A 146 7.64 12.53 32.79
CA ILE A 146 7.53 12.05 31.40
C ILE A 146 6.30 11.15 31.21
N GLU A 147 5.97 10.28 32.16
CA GLU A 147 4.72 9.48 32.13
C GLU A 147 3.48 10.38 32.05
N VAL A 148 3.46 11.49 32.79
CA VAL A 148 2.38 12.50 32.69
C VAL A 148 2.31 13.08 31.28
N VAL A 149 3.44 13.41 30.66
CA VAL A 149 3.47 13.91 29.28
C VAL A 149 2.93 12.88 28.29
N PHE A 150 3.28 11.59 28.44
CA PHE A 150 2.74 10.53 27.57
C PHE A 150 1.22 10.43 27.65
N GLU A 151 0.63 10.48 28.85
CA GLU A 151 -0.83 10.45 28.99
C GLU A 151 -1.47 11.72 28.44
N LEU A 152 -0.92 12.91 28.75
CA LEU A 152 -1.46 14.19 28.27
C LEU A 152 -1.49 14.27 26.73
N ILE A 153 -0.42 13.91 26.03
CA ILE A 153 -0.40 14.00 24.56
C ILE A 153 -1.37 13.02 23.90
N LYS A 154 -1.58 11.83 24.47
CA LYS A 154 -2.59 10.85 24.02
C LYS A 154 -4.00 11.40 24.24
N GLU A 155 -4.28 11.94 25.42
CA GLU A 155 -5.58 12.53 25.74
C GLU A 155 -5.89 13.74 24.85
N ILE A 156 -4.92 14.63 24.63
CA ILE A 156 -5.07 15.79 23.72
C ILE A 156 -5.46 15.32 22.33
N GLN A 157 -4.79 14.29 21.78
CA GLN A 157 -5.15 13.78 20.47
C GLN A 157 -6.56 13.18 20.44
N GLN A 158 -6.90 12.35 21.41
CA GLN A 158 -8.19 11.67 21.45
C GLN A 158 -9.33 12.68 21.54
N ASN A 159 -9.17 13.67 22.42
CA ASN A 159 -10.15 14.74 22.62
C ASN A 159 -10.23 15.67 21.40
N SER A 160 -9.14 15.90 20.66
CA SER A 160 -9.16 16.66 19.40
C SER A 160 -10.09 16.02 18.38
N THR A 161 -10.03 14.69 18.22
CA THR A 161 -10.93 13.96 17.32
C THR A 161 -12.37 13.98 17.82
N GLN A 162 -12.60 13.65 19.08
CA GLN A 162 -13.95 13.58 19.66
C GLN A 162 -14.64 14.95 19.74
N SER A 163 -13.88 16.04 19.91
CA SER A 163 -14.42 17.41 19.93
C SER A 163 -15.07 17.84 18.61
N ARG A 164 -14.75 17.16 17.50
CA ARG A 164 -15.30 17.46 16.18
C ARG A 164 -16.66 16.82 15.96
N TYR A 165 -17.07 15.85 16.78
CA TYR A 165 -18.35 15.16 16.61
C TYR A 165 -19.52 16.15 16.68
N ARG A 166 -20.49 15.99 15.77
CA ARG A 166 -21.67 16.86 15.67
C ARG A 166 -22.96 16.06 15.67
N THR A 167 -23.92 16.46 16.50
CA THR A 167 -25.27 15.87 16.49
C THR A 167 -26.04 16.17 15.21
N ALA A 168 -25.75 17.31 14.56
CA ALA A 168 -26.36 17.70 13.29
C ALA A 168 -26.15 16.65 12.18
N GLU A 169 -25.08 15.86 12.24
CA GLU A 169 -24.77 14.80 11.26
C GLU A 169 -25.80 13.65 11.28
N LEU A 170 -26.51 13.44 12.39
CA LEU A 170 -27.58 12.45 12.45
C LEU A 170 -28.83 12.88 11.65
N ASN A 171 -29.01 14.19 11.48
CA ASN A 171 -30.15 14.80 10.78
C ASN A 171 -29.90 15.05 9.28
N GLN A 172 -28.66 14.84 8.83
CA GLN A 172 -28.23 15.05 7.45
C GLN A 172 -28.84 14.06 6.47
N SER A 173 -28.90 14.47 5.21
CA SER A 173 -29.20 13.57 4.08
C SER A 173 -28.14 12.46 3.97
N ASN A 174 -28.42 11.39 3.22
CA ASN A 174 -27.42 10.35 2.99
C ASN A 174 -26.17 10.92 2.31
N GLU A 175 -26.34 11.87 1.38
CA GLU A 175 -25.26 12.56 0.70
C GLU A 175 -24.36 13.33 1.66
N GLU A 176 -24.96 14.14 2.53
CA GLU A 176 -24.23 14.93 3.53
C GLU A 176 -23.48 14.02 4.53
N LYS A 177 -24.07 12.88 4.92
CA LYS A 177 -23.42 11.88 5.79
C LYS A 177 -22.22 11.22 5.11
N ALA A 178 -22.34 10.87 3.83
CA ALA A 178 -21.24 10.30 3.06
C ALA A 178 -20.06 11.29 2.95
N ILE A 179 -20.37 12.56 2.67
CA ILE A 179 -19.36 13.63 2.64
C ILE A 179 -18.69 13.79 4.01
N SER A 180 -19.46 13.82 5.11
CA SER A 180 -18.90 13.94 6.47
C SER A 180 -17.98 12.77 6.81
N THR A 181 -18.36 11.55 6.40
CA THR A 181 -17.54 10.34 6.58
C THR A 181 -16.20 10.48 5.88
N ILE A 182 -16.19 10.91 4.62
CA ILE A 182 -14.94 11.16 3.86
C ILE A 182 -14.09 12.25 4.54
N GLN A 183 -14.70 13.32 5.04
CA GLN A 183 -13.97 14.39 5.73
C GLN A 183 -13.23 13.86 6.97
N GLU A 184 -13.88 13.05 7.81
CA GLU A 184 -13.23 12.50 9.01
C GLU A 184 -12.18 11.43 8.67
N LEU A 185 -12.42 10.61 7.64
CA LEU A 185 -11.42 9.64 7.17
C LEU A 185 -10.14 10.35 6.70
N LEU A 186 -10.30 11.39 5.88
CA LEU A 186 -9.18 12.20 5.38
C LEU A 186 -8.43 12.93 6.49
N ARG A 187 -9.14 13.47 7.48
CA ARG A 187 -8.53 14.11 8.67
C ARG A 187 -7.75 13.10 9.49
N GLY A 188 -8.33 11.94 9.76
CA GLY A 188 -7.68 10.85 10.50
C GLY A 188 -6.39 10.40 9.81
N HIS A 189 -6.45 10.19 8.50
CA HIS A 189 -5.28 9.82 7.71
C HIS A 189 -4.19 10.90 7.74
N THR A 190 -4.55 12.16 7.47
CA THR A 190 -3.62 13.30 7.52
C THR A 190 -2.94 13.40 8.90
N GLN A 191 -3.69 13.16 9.96
CA GLN A 191 -3.18 13.28 11.32
C GLN A 191 -2.23 12.13 11.70
N ILE A 192 -2.55 10.89 11.32
CA ILE A 192 -1.90 9.68 11.87
C ILE A 192 -0.90 9.05 10.89
N VAL A 193 -1.27 8.95 9.62
CA VAL A 193 -0.48 8.19 8.63
C VAL A 193 0.71 9.03 8.19
N ARG A 194 1.89 8.41 8.17
CA ARG A 194 3.14 9.02 7.73
C ARG A 194 3.74 8.15 6.65
N ASN A 195 4.33 8.82 5.65
CA ASN A 195 4.89 8.21 4.45
C ASN A 195 3.82 7.63 3.53
N TRP A 196 3.98 7.84 2.23
CA TRP A 196 3.10 7.33 1.16
C TRP A 196 3.79 6.22 0.36
N GLY A 197 4.91 5.71 0.87
CA GLY A 197 5.76 4.67 0.29
C GLY A 197 6.89 4.29 1.24
N PHE A 198 7.66 3.26 0.90
CA PHE A 198 8.80 2.83 1.71
C PHE A 198 9.95 3.85 1.64
N ASN A 199 10.82 3.89 2.66
CA ASN A 199 11.81 4.96 2.84
C ASN A 199 12.80 5.02 1.65
N SER A 200 13.25 3.87 1.16
CA SER A 200 14.11 3.80 -0.03
C SER A 200 13.42 4.33 -1.30
N GLN A 201 12.13 4.05 -1.48
CA GLN A 201 11.35 4.57 -2.61
C GLN A 201 11.20 6.08 -2.52
N ILE A 202 10.81 6.60 -1.36
CA ILE A 202 10.67 8.05 -1.14
C ILE A 202 11.98 8.77 -1.46
N LYS A 203 13.11 8.29 -0.92
CA LYS A 203 14.44 8.87 -1.19
C LYS A 203 14.78 8.86 -2.68
N THR A 204 14.47 7.77 -3.39
CA THR A 204 14.69 7.67 -4.84
C THR A 204 13.84 8.68 -5.58
N ILE A 205 12.54 8.72 -5.30
CA ILE A 205 11.58 9.60 -5.98
C ILE A 205 11.95 11.08 -5.79
N ILE A 206 12.23 11.51 -4.56
CA ILE A 206 12.58 12.92 -4.32
C ILE A 206 13.94 13.29 -4.91
N THR A 207 14.89 12.35 -4.95
CA THR A 207 16.19 12.59 -5.58
C THR A 207 16.01 12.77 -7.08
N GLU A 208 15.34 11.84 -7.76
CA GLU A 208 15.14 11.89 -9.22
C GLU A 208 14.28 13.09 -9.64
N LEU A 209 13.24 13.42 -8.87
CA LEU A 209 12.34 14.52 -9.18
C LEU A 209 13.00 15.89 -9.00
N TYR A 210 13.65 16.13 -7.85
CA TYR A 210 14.01 17.47 -7.41
C TYR A 210 15.48 17.87 -7.63
N THR A 211 16.41 16.93 -7.79
CA THR A 211 17.82 17.29 -8.10
C THR A 211 17.97 17.98 -9.45
N TYR A 212 16.96 17.86 -10.32
CA TYR A 212 16.80 18.67 -11.53
C TYR A 212 16.90 20.18 -11.26
N PHE A 213 16.53 20.64 -10.07
CA PHE A 213 16.54 22.05 -9.66
C PHE A 213 17.79 22.46 -8.88
N ASP A 214 18.80 21.59 -8.72
CA ASP A 214 19.97 21.87 -7.88
C ASP A 214 20.70 23.16 -8.27
N PHE A 215 20.78 23.47 -9.56
CA PHE A 215 21.43 24.69 -10.04
C PHE A 215 20.66 25.95 -9.61
N GLU A 216 19.35 26.00 -9.83
CA GLU A 216 18.49 27.12 -9.47
C GLU A 216 18.39 27.29 -7.95
N VAL A 217 18.19 26.20 -7.21
CA VAL A 217 18.11 26.22 -5.74
C VAL A 217 19.44 26.72 -5.16
N ASN A 218 20.58 26.29 -5.68
CA ASN A 218 21.88 26.78 -5.22
C ASN A 218 22.09 28.27 -5.49
N ASN A 219 21.67 28.77 -6.64
CA ASN A 219 21.78 30.20 -6.97
C ASN A 219 20.89 31.08 -6.08
N ILE A 220 19.74 30.58 -5.64
CA ILE A 220 18.76 31.35 -4.85
C ILE A 220 19.01 31.23 -3.35
N PHE A 221 19.22 30.01 -2.86
CA PHE A 221 19.27 29.69 -1.44
C PHE A 221 20.69 29.37 -0.93
N GLY A 222 21.65 29.15 -1.83
CA GLY A 222 23.05 28.85 -1.48
C GLY A 222 23.30 27.41 -1.03
N PHE A 223 22.38 26.49 -1.33
CA PHE A 223 22.50 25.04 -1.13
C PHE A 223 21.76 24.28 -2.24
N THR A 224 21.99 22.98 -2.39
CA THR A 224 21.28 22.14 -3.36
C THR A 224 20.21 21.26 -2.69
N VAL A 225 19.27 20.73 -3.48
CA VAL A 225 18.33 19.70 -2.99
C VAL A 225 19.13 18.44 -2.61
N THR A 226 20.13 18.08 -3.43
CA THR A 226 21.06 16.98 -3.12
C THR A 226 21.67 17.11 -1.72
N ASP A 227 22.18 18.29 -1.36
CA ASP A 227 22.78 18.55 -0.05
C ASP A 227 21.75 18.43 1.08
N THR A 228 20.53 18.93 0.84
CA THR A 228 19.42 18.84 1.80
C THR A 228 19.07 17.37 2.10
N ILE A 229 18.90 16.55 1.06
CA ILE A 229 18.60 15.11 1.20
C ILE A 229 19.74 14.40 1.96
N LYS A 230 21.01 14.73 1.68
CA LYS A 230 22.17 14.16 2.38
C LYS A 230 22.16 14.54 3.86
N VAL A 231 21.93 15.81 4.19
CA VAL A 231 21.87 16.29 5.58
C VAL A 231 20.79 15.54 6.35
N PHE A 232 19.54 15.52 5.88
CA PHE A 232 18.47 14.82 6.60
C PHE A 232 18.66 13.31 6.65
N SER A 233 19.19 12.69 5.58
CA SER A 233 19.51 11.25 5.60
C SER A 233 20.55 10.93 6.66
N HIS A 234 21.57 11.78 6.78
CA HIS A 234 22.61 11.62 7.78
C HIS A 234 22.08 11.83 9.20
N LEU A 235 21.24 12.84 9.43
CA LEU A 235 20.62 13.07 10.74
C LEU A 235 19.80 11.85 11.22
N VAL A 236 19.06 11.20 10.32
CA VAL A 236 18.37 9.95 10.63
C VAL A 236 19.37 8.86 11.02
N SER A 237 20.35 8.56 10.17
CA SER A 237 21.30 7.47 10.42
C SER A 237 22.20 7.69 11.65
N SER A 238 22.60 8.94 11.90
CA SER A 238 23.42 9.32 13.06
C SER A 238 22.61 9.22 14.35
N GLY A 239 21.34 9.62 14.32
CA GLY A 239 20.40 9.42 15.44
C GLY A 239 20.19 7.93 15.75
N GLU A 240 19.95 7.10 14.74
CA GLU A 240 19.81 5.64 14.87
C GLU A 240 21.07 4.99 15.45
N GLN A 241 22.26 5.41 15.01
CA GLN A 241 23.53 4.92 15.54
C GLN A 241 23.70 5.29 17.03
N LYS A 242 23.49 6.56 17.40
CA LYS A 242 23.60 7.04 18.78
C LYS A 242 22.61 6.31 19.70
N LEU A 243 21.39 6.04 19.22
CA LEU A 243 20.39 5.26 19.95
C LEU A 243 20.81 3.79 20.12
N THR A 244 21.36 3.16 19.08
CA THR A 244 21.91 1.80 19.16
C THR A 244 23.03 1.73 20.21
N GLU A 245 24.01 2.64 20.16
CA GLU A 245 25.10 2.72 21.13
C GLU A 245 24.58 2.89 22.57
N ARG A 246 23.56 3.75 22.76
CA ARG A 246 22.87 3.93 24.04
C ARG A 246 22.26 2.62 24.53
N TYR A 247 21.51 1.91 23.70
CA TYR A 247 20.84 0.67 24.09
C TYR A 247 21.83 -0.47 24.37
N GLU A 248 22.89 -0.59 23.58
CA GLU A 248 23.97 -1.55 23.82
C GLU A 248 24.65 -1.28 25.17
N PHE A 249 24.95 -0.01 25.45
CA PHE A 249 25.52 0.38 26.74
C PHE A 249 24.59 0.05 27.92
N LEU A 250 23.31 0.43 27.85
CA LEU A 250 22.32 0.10 28.88
C LEU A 250 22.15 -1.41 29.07
N SER A 251 22.14 -2.17 27.98
CA SER A 251 22.10 -3.64 27.99
C SER A 251 23.33 -4.21 28.69
N SER A 252 24.52 -3.65 28.44
CA SER A 252 25.76 -4.05 29.11
C SER A 252 25.71 -3.85 30.61
N LEU A 253 25.15 -2.71 31.08
CA LEU A 253 24.95 -2.41 32.50
C LEU A 253 24.00 -3.41 33.15
N TYR A 254 22.85 -3.68 32.51
CA TYR A 254 21.84 -4.59 33.04
C TYR A 254 22.36 -6.03 33.18
N ARG A 255 23.17 -6.48 32.21
CA ARG A 255 23.76 -7.84 32.18
C ARG A 255 24.85 -8.08 33.24
N THR A 256 25.35 -7.03 33.90
CA THR A 256 26.34 -7.20 34.97
C THR A 256 25.81 -8.02 36.14
N HIS A 257 24.52 -7.85 36.46
CA HIS A 257 23.85 -8.39 37.66
C HIS A 257 24.63 -8.13 38.97
N ASP A 258 25.47 -7.09 38.99
CA ASP A 258 26.35 -6.73 40.09
C ASP A 258 26.25 -5.22 40.34
N LYS A 259 25.87 -4.84 41.55
CA LYS A 259 25.57 -3.44 41.91
C LYS A 259 26.80 -2.55 41.80
N LYS A 260 27.97 -3.03 42.23
CA LYS A 260 29.20 -2.24 42.22
C LYS A 260 29.71 -2.08 40.80
N LYS A 261 29.75 -3.16 40.03
CA LYS A 261 30.13 -3.10 38.62
C LYS A 261 29.21 -2.20 37.79
N LEU A 262 27.89 -2.23 38.04
CA LEU A 262 26.94 -1.36 37.38
C LEU A 262 27.27 0.12 37.57
N ILE A 263 27.59 0.52 38.82
CA ILE A 263 27.89 1.91 39.15
C ILE A 263 29.29 2.30 38.66
N ASP A 264 30.28 1.42 38.82
CA ASP A 264 31.64 1.66 38.33
C ASP A 264 31.63 1.89 36.80
N LEU A 265 31.01 0.97 36.04
CA LEU A 265 30.88 1.09 34.57
C LEU A 265 30.10 2.33 34.16
N TYR A 266 28.99 2.63 34.85
CA TYR A 266 28.18 3.80 34.53
C TYR A 266 28.95 5.11 34.76
N THR A 267 29.56 5.23 35.94
CA THR A 267 30.32 6.43 36.34
C THR A 267 31.59 6.61 35.51
N ASP A 268 32.24 5.51 35.09
CA ASP A 268 33.34 5.54 34.11
C ASP A 268 32.87 6.08 32.77
N HIS A 269 31.73 5.60 32.26
CA HIS A 269 31.18 6.01 30.97
C HIS A 269 30.82 7.49 30.91
N ILE A 270 30.23 8.04 31.97
CA ILE A 270 29.90 9.47 32.05
C ILE A 270 31.09 10.34 32.51
N GLY A 271 32.26 9.74 32.76
CA GLY A 271 33.48 10.46 33.13
C GLY A 271 33.48 11.07 34.54
N LEU A 272 32.75 10.48 35.50
CA LEU A 272 32.68 10.97 36.87
C LEU A 272 34.03 10.83 37.60
N SER A 273 34.43 11.82 38.41
CA SER A 273 35.69 11.76 39.14
C SER A 273 35.67 10.70 40.27
N VAL A 274 36.85 10.22 40.70
CA VAL A 274 36.95 9.20 41.76
C VAL A 274 36.28 9.64 43.07
N ASN A 275 36.39 10.92 43.41
CA ASN A 275 35.79 11.46 44.64
C ASN A 275 34.25 11.51 44.54
N ASP A 276 33.72 11.92 43.39
CA ASP A 276 32.26 11.99 43.17
C ASP A 276 31.64 10.59 43.12
N LYS A 277 32.41 9.58 42.71
CA LYS A 277 31.99 8.19 42.76
C LYS A 277 31.77 7.76 44.21
N GLU A 278 32.75 7.97 45.08
CA GLU A 278 32.66 7.57 46.50
C GLU A 278 31.48 8.23 47.21
N GLU A 279 31.19 9.50 46.92
CA GLU A 279 30.02 10.22 47.44
C GLU A 279 28.70 9.61 46.92
N LEU A 280 28.61 9.33 45.61
CA LEU A 280 27.47 8.62 45.02
C LEU A 280 27.26 7.23 45.64
N PHE A 281 28.35 6.53 46.01
CA PHE A 281 28.30 5.23 46.65
C PHE A 281 27.62 5.30 48.03
N GLU A 282 27.91 6.33 48.80
CA GLU A 282 27.34 6.56 50.13
C GLU A 282 25.88 7.01 50.05
N ASP A 283 25.57 7.97 49.16
CA ASP A 283 24.23 8.56 49.02
C ASP A 283 23.18 7.57 48.53
N LEU A 284 23.55 6.65 47.63
CA LEU A 284 22.62 5.67 47.06
C LEU A 284 22.35 4.47 47.99
N ALA A 285 23.02 4.38 49.15
CA ALA A 285 22.93 3.27 50.10
C ALA A 285 22.94 1.90 49.39
N ILE A 286 23.88 1.71 48.46
CA ILE A 286 23.88 0.64 47.44
C ILE A 286 23.65 -0.75 48.00
N ASP A 287 24.20 -1.02 49.18
CA ASP A 287 24.03 -2.31 49.88
C ASP A 287 22.55 -2.66 50.11
N ARG A 288 21.72 -1.64 50.37
CA ARG A 288 20.29 -1.79 50.69
C ARG A 288 19.38 -1.64 49.47
N THR A 289 19.84 -0.99 48.41
CA THR A 289 19.02 -0.73 47.20
C THR A 289 19.06 -1.94 46.26
N PRO A 290 17.90 -2.50 45.82
CA PRO A 290 17.86 -3.60 44.85
C PRO A 290 18.54 -3.24 43.51
N PHE A 291 19.18 -4.22 42.87
CA PHE A 291 19.88 -4.02 41.59
C PHE A 291 19.00 -3.34 40.53
N LYS A 292 17.76 -3.81 40.36
CA LYS A 292 16.82 -3.26 39.38
C LYS A 292 16.51 -1.78 39.65
N GLN A 293 16.42 -1.38 40.91
CA GLN A 293 16.20 0.02 41.28
C GLN A 293 17.44 0.87 41.00
N LEU A 294 18.64 0.37 41.30
CA LEU A 294 19.90 1.05 40.94
C LEU A 294 20.02 1.23 39.42
N PHE A 295 19.72 0.18 38.65
CA PHE A 295 19.71 0.28 37.18
C PHE A 295 18.76 1.36 36.69
N PHE A 296 17.52 1.41 37.20
CA PHE A 296 16.57 2.45 36.81
C PHE A 296 17.00 3.86 37.21
N LEU A 297 17.69 4.04 38.34
CA LEU A 297 18.28 5.33 38.70
C LEU A 297 19.35 5.77 37.68
N MET A 298 20.22 4.85 37.26
CA MET A 298 21.23 5.15 36.23
C MET A 298 20.59 5.40 34.87
N LEU A 299 19.54 4.65 34.52
CA LEU A 299 18.74 4.88 33.31
C LEU A 299 18.14 6.30 33.32
N SER A 300 17.45 6.68 34.40
CA SER A 300 16.85 8.00 34.56
C SER A 300 17.88 9.13 34.49
N HIS A 301 19.05 8.95 35.10
CA HIS A 301 20.13 9.93 34.97
C HIS A 301 20.68 9.98 33.53
N TYR A 302 20.83 8.82 32.88
CA TYR A 302 21.32 8.76 31.51
C TYR A 302 20.32 9.34 30.50
N ASP A 303 19.02 9.35 30.81
CA ASP A 303 17.98 10.01 30.01
C ASP A 303 18.19 11.53 29.93
N LEU A 304 18.85 12.15 30.92
CA LEU A 304 19.17 13.59 30.87
C LEU A 304 20.19 13.95 29.79
N PHE A 305 20.94 12.97 29.27
CA PHE A 305 21.88 13.15 28.16
C PHE A 305 21.22 12.96 26.79
N THR A 306 19.94 12.58 26.74
CA THR A 306 19.23 12.36 25.47
C THR A 306 19.24 13.57 24.52
N PRO A 307 19.24 14.85 24.98
CA PRO A 307 19.34 15.99 24.07
C PRO A 307 20.61 16.00 23.21
N TYR A 308 21.72 15.46 23.71
CA TYR A 308 22.97 15.37 22.95
C TYR A 308 22.83 14.51 21.69
N MET A 309 21.93 13.52 21.71
CA MET A 309 21.72 12.63 20.57
C MET A 309 21.11 13.35 19.37
N TYR A 310 20.33 14.41 19.63
CA TYR A 310 19.56 15.16 18.64
C TYR A 310 20.13 16.56 18.36
N HIS A 311 21.21 16.94 19.06
CA HIS A 311 21.97 18.14 18.77
C HIS A 311 22.74 17.99 17.46
N ILE A 312 22.77 19.04 16.65
CA ILE A 312 23.46 19.06 15.35
C ILE A 312 24.71 19.90 15.47
N ASP A 313 25.88 19.25 15.38
CA ASP A 313 27.16 19.94 15.22
C ASP A 313 27.42 20.21 13.73
N CYS A 314 27.46 21.50 13.37
CA CYS A 314 27.65 21.91 11.98
C CYS A 314 29.06 21.62 11.44
N GLU A 315 30.08 21.60 12.31
CA GLU A 315 31.46 21.30 11.92
C GLU A 315 31.63 19.80 11.68
N GLU A 316 31.13 18.96 12.59
CA GLU A 316 31.10 17.50 12.43
C GLU A 316 30.36 17.12 11.14
N LEU A 317 29.15 17.66 10.95
CA LEU A 317 28.34 17.39 9.77
C LEU A 317 29.01 17.85 8.46
N SER A 318 29.76 18.97 8.51
CA SER A 318 30.53 19.48 7.36
C SER A 318 31.64 18.52 6.95
N GLN A 319 32.35 17.98 7.93
CA GLN A 319 33.45 17.04 7.70
C GLN A 319 32.92 15.71 7.16
N GLU A 320 31.88 15.16 7.77
CA GLU A 320 31.32 13.85 7.42
C GLU A 320 30.65 13.83 6.04
N LEU A 321 29.93 14.90 5.68
CA LEU A 321 29.24 14.99 4.39
C LEU A 321 30.09 15.60 3.27
N SER A 322 31.24 16.18 3.60
CA SER A 322 32.05 16.98 2.67
C SER A 322 31.25 18.12 2.03
N ILE A 323 30.34 18.74 2.81
CA ILE A 323 29.55 19.91 2.43
C ILE A 323 30.10 21.10 3.20
N ALA A 324 30.23 22.27 2.57
CA ALA A 324 30.73 23.47 3.24
C ALA A 324 29.85 23.83 4.44
N GLN A 325 30.46 24.17 5.59
CA GLN A 325 29.73 24.52 6.82
C GLN A 325 28.72 25.66 6.59
N GLU A 326 29.05 26.65 5.76
CA GLU A 326 28.12 27.73 5.39
C GLU A 326 26.85 27.20 4.69
N THR A 327 27.01 26.22 3.80
CA THR A 327 25.89 25.56 3.11
C THR A 327 25.03 24.78 4.10
N ILE A 328 25.63 24.06 5.04
CA ILE A 328 24.90 23.36 6.12
C ILE A 328 24.08 24.34 6.94
N VAL A 329 24.68 25.44 7.40
CA VAL A 329 23.96 26.47 8.17
C VAL A 329 22.78 27.04 7.40
N LYS A 330 22.91 27.25 6.08
CA LYS A 330 21.79 27.72 5.23
C LYS A 330 20.66 26.68 5.16
N ILE A 331 20.99 25.39 5.02
CA ILE A 331 19.99 24.31 5.05
C ILE A 331 19.28 24.29 6.41
N LEU A 332 20.04 24.23 7.51
CA LEU A 332 19.46 24.14 8.86
C LEU A 332 18.57 25.34 9.18
N ASN A 333 18.98 26.56 8.81
CA ASN A 333 18.15 27.77 8.97
C ASN A 333 16.88 27.75 8.12
N HIS A 334 16.91 27.16 6.92
CA HIS A 334 15.71 27.09 6.08
C HIS A 334 14.66 26.15 6.69
N PHE A 335 15.11 25.05 7.29
CA PHE A 335 14.26 24.00 7.84
C PHE A 335 14.06 24.09 9.36
N SER A 336 14.45 25.18 10.01
CA SER A 336 14.30 25.39 11.46
C SER A 336 13.13 26.29 11.82
N LEU A 337 12.60 26.13 13.04
CA LEU A 337 11.66 27.02 13.72
C LEU A 337 12.25 27.45 15.08
N GLU A 338 11.99 28.69 15.48
CA GLU A 338 12.39 29.21 16.80
C GLU A 338 11.25 29.13 17.84
N SER A 339 11.62 29.13 19.13
CA SER A 339 10.65 29.17 20.23
C SER A 339 9.77 30.43 20.17
N GLY A 340 8.46 30.24 20.18
CA GLY A 340 7.47 31.31 20.10
C GLY A 340 7.10 31.69 18.67
N GLU A 341 7.76 31.15 17.64
CA GLU A 341 7.43 31.43 16.24
C GLU A 341 6.01 30.97 15.87
N LEU A 342 5.50 29.94 16.56
CA LEU A 342 4.14 29.43 16.37
C LEU A 342 3.10 30.05 17.33
N ALA A 343 3.46 31.06 18.12
CA ALA A 343 2.56 31.64 19.14
C ALA A 343 1.26 32.21 18.56
N THR A 344 1.29 32.74 17.34
CA THR A 344 0.11 33.27 16.63
C THR A 344 -0.51 32.27 15.65
N HIS A 345 0.05 31.06 15.54
CA HIS A 345 -0.50 30.04 14.65
C HIS A 345 -1.83 29.52 15.20
N ASN A 346 -2.75 29.16 14.32
CA ASN A 346 -4.01 28.58 14.75
C ASN A 346 -3.77 27.19 15.34
N GLN A 347 -3.97 27.05 16.65
CA GLN A 347 -3.74 25.79 17.37
C GLN A 347 -4.62 24.65 16.83
N ASP A 348 -5.82 24.95 16.35
CA ASP A 348 -6.70 23.95 15.75
C ASP A 348 -6.10 23.34 14.47
N PHE A 349 -5.20 24.06 13.80
CA PHE A 349 -4.56 23.58 12.56
C PHE A 349 -3.32 22.75 12.82
N ILE A 350 -2.70 22.82 14.01
CA ILE A 350 -1.49 22.03 14.33
C ILE A 350 -1.74 20.53 14.16
N PHE A 351 -2.97 20.05 14.37
CA PHE A 351 -3.33 18.65 14.20
C PHE A 351 -3.37 18.16 12.75
N LEU A 352 -3.54 19.07 11.78
CA LEU A 352 -3.85 18.73 10.37
C LEU A 352 -3.04 19.52 9.33
N ASP A 353 -2.23 20.48 9.77
CA ASP A 353 -1.35 21.35 8.98
C ASP A 353 -0.20 21.82 9.88
N ASN A 354 0.54 20.87 10.45
CA ASN A 354 1.58 21.16 11.43
C ASN A 354 2.78 21.85 10.75
N PRO A 355 3.19 23.07 11.16
CA PRO A 355 4.32 23.76 10.57
C PRO A 355 5.65 22.99 10.64
N ILE A 356 5.80 22.10 11.61
CA ILE A 356 7.03 21.30 11.75
C ILE A 356 7.19 20.26 10.64
N TRP A 357 6.12 19.94 9.89
CA TRP A 357 6.19 19.04 8.75
C TRP A 357 7.12 19.54 7.64
N THR A 358 7.22 20.86 7.47
CA THR A 358 8.12 21.47 6.49
C THR A 358 9.36 22.11 7.12
N ARG A 359 9.37 22.31 8.44
CA ARG A 359 10.48 22.90 9.21
C ARG A 359 10.70 22.13 10.51
N PRO A 360 11.22 20.88 10.44
CA PRO A 360 11.29 19.97 11.59
C PRO A 360 12.42 20.27 12.58
N ILE A 361 13.31 21.22 12.29
CA ILE A 361 14.45 21.55 13.16
C ILE A 361 14.01 22.59 14.18
N VAL A 362 14.43 22.43 15.44
CA VAL A 362 14.29 23.44 16.47
C VAL A 362 15.60 24.24 16.53
N GLN A 363 15.50 25.55 16.37
CA GLN A 363 16.64 26.46 16.50
C GLN A 363 16.62 27.17 17.84
N ARG A 364 17.78 27.22 18.48
CA ARG A 364 18.01 27.98 19.70
C ARG A 364 19.30 28.78 19.56
N GLU A 365 19.16 30.09 19.34
CA GLU A 365 20.32 30.96 19.11
C GLU A 365 21.15 30.49 17.91
N SER A 366 22.36 29.97 18.13
CA SER A 366 23.23 29.40 17.10
C SER A 366 23.30 27.88 17.13
N GLU A 367 22.43 27.23 17.91
CA GLU A 367 22.35 25.77 18.05
C GLU A 367 21.11 25.22 17.32
N TYR A 368 21.25 23.99 16.82
CA TYR A 368 20.20 23.29 16.10
C TYR A 368 19.92 21.93 16.76
N PHE A 369 18.64 21.60 16.84
CA PHE A 369 18.16 20.40 17.50
C PHE A 369 17.08 19.75 16.64
N CYS A 370 17.24 18.46 16.28
CA CYS A 370 16.28 17.77 15.43
C CYS A 370 15.96 16.37 16.00
N PRO A 371 14.87 16.24 16.78
CA PRO A 371 14.46 14.97 17.36
C PRO A 371 13.71 14.07 16.37
N LEU A 372 13.26 14.65 15.26
CA LEU A 372 12.39 14.02 14.26
C LEU A 372 12.92 14.23 12.83
N PRO A 373 14.18 13.91 12.52
CA PRO A 373 14.75 14.15 11.18
C PRO A 373 13.99 13.39 10.07
N GLN A 374 13.34 12.27 10.40
CA GLN A 374 12.52 11.49 9.48
C GLN A 374 11.25 12.22 8.99
N VAL A 375 10.77 13.23 9.72
CA VAL A 375 9.60 14.04 9.30
C VAL A 375 9.85 14.73 7.95
N PHE A 376 11.09 15.11 7.66
CA PHE A 376 11.45 15.65 6.35
C PHE A 376 11.07 14.69 5.22
N PHE A 377 11.33 13.39 5.36
CA PHE A 377 11.00 12.40 4.33
C PHE A 377 9.49 12.17 4.21
N SER A 378 8.78 12.13 5.35
CA SER A 378 7.31 11.99 5.37
C SER A 378 6.57 13.12 4.64
N PHE A 379 7.15 14.32 4.62
CA PHE A 379 6.56 15.52 4.01
C PHE A 379 7.49 16.15 2.96
N SER A 380 8.32 15.32 2.34
CA SER A 380 9.38 15.76 1.42
C SER A 380 8.82 16.43 0.17
N LEU A 381 7.76 15.88 -0.44
CA LEU A 381 7.09 16.51 -1.57
C LEU A 381 6.59 17.91 -1.22
N ASN A 382 5.85 18.06 -0.11
CA ASN A 382 5.36 19.36 0.35
C ASN A 382 6.50 20.35 0.66
N SER A 383 7.55 19.88 1.33
CA SER A 383 8.70 20.72 1.70
C SER A 383 9.47 21.23 0.48
N LEU A 384 9.75 20.35 -0.47
CA LEU A 384 10.51 20.67 -1.68
C LEU A 384 9.65 21.39 -2.73
N ASP A 385 8.35 21.08 -2.83
CA ASP A 385 7.41 21.85 -3.65
C ASP A 385 7.35 23.30 -3.16
N ASN A 386 7.20 23.55 -1.85
CA ASN A 386 7.17 24.91 -1.31
C ASN A 386 8.47 25.68 -1.59
N LEU A 387 9.62 24.99 -1.53
CA LEU A 387 10.93 25.58 -1.86
C LEU A 387 10.98 26.07 -3.32
N ILE A 388 10.44 25.28 -4.25
CA ILE A 388 10.54 25.56 -5.69
C ILE A 388 9.40 26.43 -6.19
N GLU A 389 8.16 26.23 -5.74
CA GLU A 389 7.02 27.09 -6.07
C GLU A 389 7.26 28.54 -5.66
N GLY A 390 8.13 28.78 -4.68
CA GLY A 390 8.55 30.12 -4.27
C GLY A 390 9.22 30.93 -5.38
N TYR A 391 9.76 30.30 -6.43
CA TYR A 391 10.40 30.99 -7.55
C TYR A 391 9.99 30.49 -8.95
N ASP A 392 9.61 29.22 -9.14
CA ASP A 392 9.23 28.68 -10.46
C ASP A 392 8.22 27.52 -10.35
N LYS A 393 6.96 27.91 -10.17
CA LYS A 393 5.84 26.97 -10.05
C LYS A 393 5.55 26.19 -11.34
N ASP A 394 5.62 26.85 -12.50
CA ASP A 394 5.26 26.23 -13.77
C ASP A 394 6.28 25.15 -14.15
N LYS A 395 7.58 25.42 -13.98
CA LYS A 395 8.64 24.43 -14.22
C LYS A 395 8.55 23.23 -13.28
N LEU A 396 8.12 23.43 -12.03
CA LEU A 396 7.85 22.33 -11.10
C LEU A 396 6.70 21.45 -11.60
N HIS A 397 5.59 22.05 -12.02
CA HIS A 397 4.45 21.29 -12.55
C HIS A 397 4.83 20.48 -13.79
N GLU A 398 5.56 21.07 -14.74
CA GLU A 398 6.07 20.37 -15.92
C GLU A 398 7.01 19.21 -15.53
N ARG A 399 7.96 19.45 -14.62
CA ARG A 399 8.90 18.41 -14.17
C ARG A 399 8.19 17.26 -13.48
N ARG A 400 7.19 17.53 -12.64
CA ARG A 400 6.41 16.50 -11.94
C ARG A 400 5.63 15.61 -12.90
N ALA A 401 4.99 16.19 -13.92
CA ALA A 401 4.27 15.44 -14.94
C ALA A 401 5.23 14.53 -15.73
N LEU A 402 6.30 15.11 -16.28
CA LEU A 402 7.30 14.37 -17.06
C LEU A 402 7.93 13.23 -16.24
N TYR A 403 8.37 13.52 -15.01
CA TYR A 403 8.98 12.52 -14.14
C TYR A 403 8.03 11.35 -13.86
N LEU A 404 6.75 11.61 -13.58
CA LEU A 404 5.78 10.57 -13.28
C LEU A 404 5.59 9.63 -14.48
N GLU A 405 5.45 10.18 -15.69
CA GLU A 405 5.32 9.39 -16.92
C GLU A 405 6.57 8.54 -17.20
N GLU A 406 7.75 9.16 -17.13
CA GLU A 406 9.04 8.47 -17.30
C GLU A 406 9.22 7.34 -16.30
N LYS A 407 8.86 7.58 -15.02
CA LYS A 407 9.03 6.59 -13.96
C LYS A 407 8.05 5.42 -14.09
N ILE A 408 6.81 5.69 -14.49
CA ILE A 408 5.82 4.64 -14.79
C ILE A 408 6.32 3.77 -15.95
N GLU A 409 6.84 4.38 -17.01
CA GLU A 409 7.40 3.64 -18.14
C GLU A 409 8.58 2.76 -17.71
N GLU A 410 9.50 3.30 -16.89
CA GLU A 410 10.62 2.55 -16.31
C GLU A 410 10.12 1.33 -15.53
N ILE A 411 9.18 1.52 -14.60
CA ILE A 411 8.59 0.46 -13.76
C ILE A 411 7.96 -0.62 -14.65
N VAL A 412 7.17 -0.24 -15.66
CA VAL A 412 6.52 -1.19 -16.57
C VAL A 412 7.56 -2.02 -17.33
N LYS A 413 8.63 -1.40 -17.82
CA LYS A 413 9.71 -2.07 -18.55
C LYS A 413 10.50 -3.06 -17.70
N THR A 414 10.52 -2.93 -16.37
CA THR A 414 11.17 -3.92 -15.49
C THR A 414 10.55 -5.31 -15.59
N ARG A 415 9.24 -5.39 -15.87
CA ARG A 415 8.48 -6.66 -15.96
C ARG A 415 8.06 -7.01 -17.38
N PHE A 416 7.98 -6.01 -18.24
CA PHE A 416 7.63 -6.19 -19.64
C PHE A 416 8.70 -5.61 -20.57
N PRO A 417 9.96 -6.10 -20.56
CA PRO A 417 11.04 -5.50 -21.34
C PRO A 417 10.82 -5.57 -22.87
N GLY A 418 9.97 -6.49 -23.33
CA GLY A 418 9.57 -6.62 -24.73
C GLY A 418 8.25 -5.93 -25.07
N SER A 419 7.62 -5.20 -24.14
CA SER A 419 6.39 -4.47 -24.44
C SER A 419 6.67 -3.26 -25.33
N HIS A 420 5.66 -2.90 -26.12
CA HIS A 420 5.69 -1.65 -26.87
C HIS A 420 4.90 -0.62 -26.06
N THR A 421 5.60 0.35 -25.50
CA THR A 421 5.00 1.46 -24.76
C THR A 421 5.06 2.73 -25.60
N ILE A 422 3.95 3.47 -25.63
CA ILE A 422 3.85 4.78 -26.28
C ILE A 422 3.41 5.77 -25.22
N SER A 423 4.05 6.93 -25.17
CA SER A 423 3.64 8.07 -24.35
C SER A 423 2.94 9.16 -25.18
N GLY A 424 2.06 9.93 -24.54
CA GLY A 424 1.42 11.11 -25.14
C GLY A 424 0.62 10.81 -26.41
N ILE A 425 -0.11 9.68 -26.44
CA ILE A 425 -0.83 9.28 -27.66
C ILE A 425 -2.07 10.13 -27.87
N GLN A 426 -2.11 10.88 -28.96
CA GLN A 426 -3.26 11.70 -29.33
C GLN A 426 -4.27 10.93 -30.16
N TRP A 427 -5.55 11.05 -29.81
CA TRP A 427 -6.67 10.36 -30.47
C TRP A 427 -7.93 11.24 -30.49
N ASP A 428 -8.78 11.02 -31.50
CA ASP A 428 -10.01 11.80 -31.67
C ASP A 428 -11.23 10.99 -31.26
N PHE A 429 -12.16 11.65 -30.56
CA PHE A 429 -13.44 11.07 -30.17
C PHE A 429 -14.51 12.16 -30.16
N GLU A 430 -15.62 11.91 -30.85
CA GLU A 430 -16.74 12.85 -30.98
C GLU A 430 -16.32 14.28 -31.40
N GLY A 431 -15.32 14.39 -32.29
CA GLY A 431 -14.83 15.65 -32.83
C GLY A 431 -13.93 16.47 -31.89
N LYS A 432 -13.45 15.86 -30.79
CA LYS A 432 -12.44 16.44 -29.90
C LYS A 432 -11.20 15.56 -29.88
N THR A 433 -10.03 16.20 -29.84
CA THR A 433 -8.75 15.52 -29.64
C THR A 433 -8.48 15.39 -28.15
N PHE A 434 -8.15 14.17 -27.75
CA PHE A 434 -7.70 13.80 -26.42
C PHE A 434 -6.27 13.27 -26.52
N GLU A 435 -5.61 13.17 -25.37
CA GLU A 435 -4.30 12.57 -25.22
C GLU A 435 -4.40 11.47 -24.17
N THR A 436 -3.57 10.44 -24.25
CA THR A 436 -3.44 9.43 -23.19
C THR A 436 -1.98 9.34 -22.81
N ASP A 437 -1.71 9.41 -21.51
CA ASP A 437 -0.36 9.59 -20.97
C ASP A 437 0.54 8.41 -21.36
N LEU A 438 0.12 7.15 -21.11
CA LEU A 438 0.82 5.96 -21.61
C LEU A 438 -0.13 4.84 -22.07
N ILE A 439 0.28 4.11 -23.10
CA ILE A 439 -0.31 2.81 -23.47
C ILE A 439 0.78 1.78 -23.71
N THR A 440 0.64 0.61 -23.09
CA THR A 440 1.59 -0.50 -23.20
C THR A 440 0.93 -1.75 -23.78
N PHE A 441 1.54 -2.36 -24.78
CA PHE A 441 1.05 -3.59 -25.41
C PHE A 441 1.82 -4.82 -24.94
N ILE A 442 1.11 -5.80 -24.37
CA ILE A 442 1.65 -7.01 -23.75
C ILE A 442 0.90 -8.22 -24.31
N ASP A 443 1.52 -8.95 -25.24
CA ASP A 443 0.90 -10.08 -25.95
C ASP A 443 -0.47 -9.70 -26.57
N SER A 444 -1.60 -10.11 -26.00
CA SER A 444 -2.95 -9.76 -26.46
C SER A 444 -3.66 -8.71 -25.57
N HIS A 445 -2.92 -8.06 -24.68
CA HIS A 445 -3.43 -7.02 -23.78
C HIS A 445 -2.93 -5.64 -24.20
N ALA A 446 -3.82 -4.64 -24.08
CA ALA A 446 -3.45 -3.23 -24.04
C ALA A 446 -3.66 -2.70 -22.62
N LEU A 447 -2.61 -2.15 -22.02
CA LEU A 447 -2.64 -1.52 -20.70
C LEU A 447 -2.60 -0.01 -20.90
N ILE A 448 -3.72 0.66 -20.64
CA ILE A 448 -3.85 2.13 -20.65
C ILE A 448 -3.50 2.64 -19.25
N ILE A 449 -2.58 3.60 -19.18
CA ILE A 449 -2.12 4.20 -17.93
C ILE A 449 -2.28 5.71 -18.02
N GLU A 450 -3.01 6.29 -17.06
CA GLU A 450 -3.17 7.74 -16.90
C GLU A 450 -2.37 8.19 -15.67
N ALA A 451 -1.47 9.14 -15.85
CA ALA A 451 -0.56 9.67 -14.85
C ALA A 451 -1.08 11.02 -14.33
N LYS A 452 -1.16 11.22 -13.00
CA LYS A 452 -1.55 12.51 -12.41
C LYS A 452 -0.61 12.97 -11.29
N SER A 453 -0.04 14.15 -11.48
CA SER A 453 0.97 14.72 -10.59
C SER A 453 0.51 15.96 -9.79
N HIS A 454 -0.81 16.23 -9.79
CA HIS A 454 -1.42 17.35 -9.06
C HIS A 454 -1.10 17.31 -7.57
N ASN A 455 -0.80 18.48 -6.99
CA ASN A 455 -0.54 18.63 -5.56
C ASN A 455 -1.85 18.77 -4.78
N ILE A 456 -1.99 18.02 -3.68
CA ILE A 456 -3.14 18.07 -2.80
C ILE A 456 -3.03 19.27 -1.85
N THR A 457 -4.04 20.14 -1.85
CA THR A 457 -3.98 21.37 -1.05
C THR A 457 -4.27 21.13 0.43
N LYS A 458 -3.59 21.88 1.31
CA LYS A 458 -3.79 21.85 2.77
C LYS A 458 -5.27 21.97 3.22
N PRO A 459 -6.12 22.85 2.62
CA PRO A 459 -7.54 22.86 2.95
C PRO A 459 -8.27 21.55 2.64
N ALA A 460 -7.89 20.84 1.59
CA ALA A 460 -8.46 19.53 1.28
C ALA A 460 -8.11 18.53 2.36
N LEU A 461 -6.82 18.41 2.72
CA LEU A 461 -6.34 17.54 3.81
C LEU A 461 -7.00 17.85 5.17
N ARG A 462 -7.34 19.12 5.43
CA ARG A 462 -8.13 19.54 6.61
C ARG A 462 -9.63 19.21 6.53
N GLY A 463 -10.08 18.58 5.46
CA GLY A 463 -11.46 18.15 5.30
C GLY A 463 -12.38 19.19 4.65
N ALA A 464 -11.93 20.10 3.78
CA ALA A 464 -12.83 21.06 3.11
C ALA A 464 -13.56 20.40 1.91
N PRO A 465 -14.90 20.19 1.94
CA PRO A 465 -15.61 19.35 0.96
C PRO A 465 -15.38 19.75 -0.50
N ASP A 466 -15.52 21.04 -0.83
CA ASP A 466 -15.37 21.53 -2.21
C ASP A 466 -13.95 21.29 -2.74
N ARG A 467 -12.95 21.36 -1.86
CA ARG A 467 -11.55 21.12 -2.23
C ARG A 467 -11.29 19.62 -2.38
N ILE A 468 -11.84 18.78 -1.50
CA ILE A 468 -11.78 17.32 -1.64
C ILE A 468 -12.41 16.91 -2.96
N LYS A 469 -13.65 17.34 -3.22
CA LYS A 469 -14.37 17.03 -4.46
C LYS A 469 -13.57 17.43 -5.70
N LYS A 470 -12.98 18.62 -5.68
CA LYS A 470 -12.14 19.11 -6.79
C LYS A 470 -10.93 18.18 -7.02
N HIS A 471 -10.12 17.93 -6.00
CA HIS A 471 -8.92 17.09 -6.13
C HIS A 471 -9.24 15.65 -6.45
N PHE A 472 -10.27 15.08 -5.81
CA PHE A 472 -10.74 13.73 -6.10
C PHE A 472 -11.16 13.60 -7.57
N LYS A 473 -11.84 14.61 -8.11
CA LYS A 473 -12.19 14.66 -9.52
C LYS A 473 -10.94 14.71 -10.41
N GLU A 474 -10.04 15.64 -10.16
CA GLU A 474 -8.86 15.90 -11.01
C GLU A 474 -7.85 14.73 -10.99
N ILE A 475 -7.69 14.07 -9.83
CA ILE A 475 -6.68 13.01 -9.63
C ILE A 475 -7.22 11.63 -10.01
N TYR A 476 -8.51 11.34 -9.76
CA TYR A 476 -9.04 9.98 -9.90
C TYR A 476 -10.17 9.84 -10.92
N ILE A 477 -11.15 10.76 -10.93
CA ILE A 477 -12.33 10.63 -11.78
C ILE A 477 -12.02 10.94 -13.23
N ASP A 478 -11.45 12.13 -13.50
CA ASP A 478 -11.16 12.59 -14.85
C ASP A 478 -10.24 11.62 -15.62
N PRO A 479 -9.11 11.12 -15.06
CA PRO A 479 -8.32 10.07 -15.71
C PRO A 479 -9.05 8.74 -15.91
N SER A 480 -9.87 8.30 -14.95
CA SER A 480 -10.67 7.07 -15.15
C SER A 480 -11.66 7.24 -16.29
N VAL A 481 -12.29 8.42 -16.41
CA VAL A 481 -13.20 8.73 -17.53
C VAL A 481 -12.44 8.79 -18.86
N GLN A 482 -11.26 9.40 -18.88
CA GLN A 482 -10.41 9.52 -20.07
C GLN A 482 -9.95 8.14 -20.58
N SER A 483 -9.40 7.31 -19.69
CA SER A 483 -8.99 5.95 -20.02
C SER A 483 -10.16 5.07 -20.46
N PHE A 484 -11.35 5.24 -19.87
CA PHE A 484 -12.56 4.51 -20.27
C PHE A 484 -12.96 4.87 -21.71
N ARG A 485 -13.00 6.16 -22.06
CA ARG A 485 -13.30 6.58 -23.43
C ARG A 485 -12.28 6.04 -24.42
N PHE A 486 -11.00 6.04 -24.07
CA PHE A 486 -9.96 5.49 -24.95
C PHE A 486 -10.10 3.97 -25.13
N ALA A 487 -10.45 3.24 -24.07
CA ALA A 487 -10.74 1.81 -24.17
C ALA A 487 -11.94 1.51 -25.09
N GLU A 488 -13.02 2.29 -24.97
CA GLU A 488 -14.18 2.17 -25.88
C GLU A 488 -13.81 2.50 -27.32
N LYS A 489 -12.95 3.50 -27.56
CA LYS A 489 -12.42 3.81 -28.89
C LYS A 489 -11.62 2.65 -29.48
N ILE A 490 -10.73 2.02 -28.70
CA ILE A 490 -9.98 0.82 -29.14
C ILE A 490 -10.96 -0.30 -29.51
N LYS A 491 -11.95 -0.55 -28.66
CA LYS A 491 -12.97 -1.58 -28.89
C LYS A 491 -13.79 -1.32 -30.16
N GLU A 492 -14.23 -0.09 -30.38
CA GLU A 492 -14.95 0.33 -31.57
C GLU A 492 -14.13 0.05 -32.85
N LEU A 493 -12.84 0.37 -32.85
CA LEU A 493 -11.95 0.14 -33.99
C LEU A 493 -11.69 -1.35 -34.24
N ILE A 494 -11.62 -2.17 -33.19
CA ILE A 494 -11.51 -3.64 -33.32
C ILE A 494 -12.79 -4.22 -33.95
N GLU A 495 -13.96 -3.73 -33.54
CA GLU A 495 -15.25 -4.18 -34.08
C GLU A 495 -15.50 -3.69 -35.53
N ASN A 496 -14.80 -2.63 -35.96
CA ASN A 496 -14.94 -2.01 -37.28
C ASN A 496 -13.59 -1.88 -38.02
N PRO A 497 -12.97 -3.00 -38.45
CA PRO A 497 -11.60 -3.02 -38.97
C PRO A 497 -11.40 -2.28 -40.31
N ASP A 498 -12.47 -2.00 -41.05
CA ASP A 498 -12.42 -1.24 -42.30
C ASP A 498 -12.39 0.29 -42.07
N THR A 499 -12.45 0.74 -40.81
CA THR A 499 -12.42 2.16 -40.45
C THR A 499 -11.03 2.75 -40.66
N ASN A 500 -10.91 3.80 -41.47
CA ASN A 500 -9.65 4.51 -41.67
C ASN A 500 -9.46 5.60 -40.60
N ASP A 501 -9.09 5.18 -39.38
CA ASP A 501 -8.84 6.07 -38.25
C ASP A 501 -7.34 6.35 -38.07
N PRO A 502 -6.90 7.63 -37.96
CA PRO A 502 -5.49 7.97 -37.77
C PRO A 502 -4.81 7.35 -36.55
N LEU A 503 -5.57 6.94 -35.53
CA LEU A 503 -5.05 6.24 -34.37
C LEU A 503 -4.39 4.91 -34.76
N ILE A 504 -4.95 4.19 -35.73
CA ILE A 504 -4.46 2.86 -36.15
C ILE A 504 -3.01 2.94 -36.62
N ASP A 505 -2.68 3.96 -37.41
CA ASP A 505 -1.33 4.18 -37.94
C ASP A 505 -0.30 4.57 -36.87
N LYS A 506 -0.76 5.06 -35.70
CA LYS A 506 0.10 5.41 -34.57
C LYS A 506 0.45 4.21 -33.69
N LEU A 507 -0.28 3.10 -33.80
CA LEU A 507 -0.05 1.92 -32.95
C LEU A 507 1.09 1.05 -33.52
N PRO A 508 2.00 0.55 -32.66
CA PRO A 508 3.10 -0.33 -33.06
C PRO A 508 2.63 -1.76 -33.32
N ILE A 509 1.36 -2.06 -33.08
CA ILE A 509 0.75 -3.37 -33.27
C ILE A 509 -0.51 -3.26 -34.12
N ASP A 510 -0.87 -4.39 -34.73
CA ASP A 510 -2.19 -4.56 -35.34
C ASP A 510 -3.26 -4.57 -34.23
N ILE A 511 -4.19 -3.62 -34.31
CA ILE A 511 -5.24 -3.43 -33.31
C ILE A 511 -6.11 -4.68 -33.13
N SER A 512 -6.26 -5.51 -34.18
CA SER A 512 -7.03 -6.76 -34.14
C SER A 512 -6.42 -7.85 -33.24
N LYS A 513 -5.16 -7.66 -32.80
CA LYS A 513 -4.49 -8.56 -31.85
C LYS A 513 -4.81 -8.23 -30.39
N ILE A 514 -5.46 -7.10 -30.13
CA ILE A 514 -5.86 -6.70 -28.78
C ILE A 514 -7.17 -7.43 -28.46
N ASN A 515 -7.13 -8.26 -27.42
CA ASN A 515 -8.30 -8.98 -26.93
C ASN A 515 -8.83 -8.43 -25.60
N LYS A 516 -7.94 -7.80 -24.82
CA LYS A 516 -8.24 -7.29 -23.49
C LYS A 516 -7.63 -5.90 -23.34
N VAL A 517 -8.43 -4.98 -22.81
CA VAL A 517 -7.99 -3.63 -22.45
C VAL A 517 -8.06 -3.51 -20.95
N ILE A 518 -6.91 -3.27 -20.31
CA ILE A 518 -6.77 -3.00 -18.88
C ILE A 518 -6.51 -1.51 -18.74
N ARG A 519 -7.11 -0.89 -17.71
CA ARG A 519 -6.94 0.53 -17.40
C ARG A 519 -6.39 0.66 -15.99
N VAL A 520 -5.51 1.62 -15.76
CA VAL A 520 -5.04 2.00 -14.42
C VAL A 520 -4.72 3.49 -14.40
N SER A 521 -5.01 4.15 -13.27
CA SER A 521 -4.56 5.51 -13.01
C SER A 521 -3.46 5.48 -11.95
N VAL A 522 -2.40 6.25 -12.15
CA VAL A 522 -1.27 6.35 -11.23
C VAL A 522 -1.09 7.81 -10.82
N SER A 523 -1.19 8.10 -9.52
CA SER A 523 -0.91 9.41 -8.96
C SER A 523 0.53 9.50 -8.45
N LEU A 524 1.13 10.70 -8.47
CA LEU A 524 2.49 10.89 -7.91
C LEU A 524 2.51 10.66 -6.39
N GLU A 525 1.47 11.11 -5.69
CA GLU A 525 1.35 11.01 -4.23
C GLU A 525 0.02 10.37 -3.83
N ASP A 526 -0.05 9.91 -2.57
CA ASP A 526 -1.25 9.37 -1.96
C ASP A 526 -2.25 10.49 -1.59
N PHE A 527 -3.55 10.24 -1.79
CA PHE A 527 -4.62 11.11 -1.29
C PHE A 527 -5.43 10.39 -0.22
N ALA A 528 -4.77 10.02 0.87
CA ALA A 528 -5.36 9.41 2.05
C ALA A 528 -6.18 8.15 1.74
N THR A 529 -5.65 7.26 0.90
CA THR A 529 -6.29 6.00 0.50
C THR A 529 -7.64 6.15 -0.21
N LEU A 530 -8.04 7.37 -0.61
CA LEU A 530 -9.33 7.59 -1.29
C LEU A 530 -9.39 6.85 -2.64
N GLN A 531 -8.24 6.57 -3.26
CA GLN A 531 -8.09 5.81 -4.51
C GLN A 531 -8.55 4.34 -4.42
N THR A 532 -8.55 3.76 -3.23
CA THR A 532 -8.92 2.36 -3.00
C THR A 532 -10.36 2.20 -2.49
N ASN A 533 -10.97 3.29 -1.99
CA ASN A 533 -12.25 3.27 -1.28
C ASN A 533 -13.39 3.93 -2.08
N LEU A 534 -13.49 3.65 -3.39
CA LEU A 534 -14.43 4.34 -4.30
C LEU A 534 -15.91 4.25 -3.86
N LYS A 535 -16.32 3.17 -3.20
CA LYS A 535 -17.71 3.01 -2.72
C LYS A 535 -18.14 4.08 -1.71
N LEU A 536 -17.19 4.69 -0.99
CA LEU A 536 -17.48 5.83 -0.11
C LEU A 536 -18.09 7.03 -0.85
N PHE A 537 -17.85 7.12 -2.16
CA PHE A 537 -18.27 8.24 -2.98
C PHE A 537 -19.60 8.02 -3.70
N GLU A 538 -20.16 6.81 -3.71
CA GLU A 538 -21.43 6.50 -4.42
C GLU A 538 -22.59 7.38 -3.90
N ASP A 539 -22.68 7.54 -2.59
CA ASP A 539 -23.74 8.33 -1.95
C ASP A 539 -23.47 9.84 -1.97
N THR A 540 -22.28 10.31 -2.36
CA THR A 540 -21.90 11.74 -2.31
C THR A 540 -22.43 12.58 -3.48
N GLY A 541 -22.93 11.94 -4.53
CA GLY A 541 -23.26 12.63 -5.79
C GLY A 541 -22.04 13.24 -6.51
N TRP A 542 -20.81 12.86 -6.14
CA TRP A 542 -19.58 13.36 -6.79
C TRP A 542 -19.18 12.54 -8.02
N LEU A 543 -19.68 11.31 -8.14
CA LEU A 543 -19.41 10.44 -9.28
C LEU A 543 -20.30 10.83 -10.48
N PRO A 544 -19.76 10.85 -11.71
CA PRO A 544 -20.56 11.01 -12.91
C PRO A 544 -21.58 9.88 -13.10
N ASP A 545 -22.68 10.16 -13.81
CA ASP A 545 -23.63 9.12 -14.21
C ASP A 545 -22.95 8.08 -15.11
N GLY A 546 -23.17 6.79 -14.80
CA GLY A 546 -22.57 5.68 -15.55
C GLY A 546 -21.05 5.59 -15.41
N TYR A 547 -20.48 6.11 -14.32
CA TYR A 547 -19.04 6.12 -14.09
C TYR A 547 -18.44 4.70 -14.05
N GLU A 548 -17.58 4.41 -15.02
CA GLU A 548 -16.83 3.16 -15.11
C GLU A 548 -15.42 3.31 -14.54
N SER A 549 -15.26 2.94 -13.27
CA SER A 549 -13.99 3.05 -12.56
C SER A 549 -12.90 2.11 -13.08
N CYS A 550 -11.65 2.55 -12.99
CA CYS A 550 -10.45 1.71 -13.06
C CYS A 550 -9.71 1.68 -11.71
N PRO A 551 -8.81 0.71 -11.49
CA PRO A 551 -7.86 0.76 -10.40
C PRO A 551 -7.08 2.07 -10.41
N SER A 552 -6.87 2.64 -9.23
CA SER A 552 -6.10 3.86 -9.01
C SER A 552 -5.14 3.61 -7.85
N THR A 553 -3.87 4.00 -8.02
CA THR A 553 -2.77 3.74 -7.09
C THR A 553 -1.80 4.93 -7.09
N ASN A 554 -1.01 5.11 -6.02
CA ASN A 554 0.10 6.06 -6.04
C ASN A 554 1.35 5.41 -6.66
N LEU A 555 2.37 6.22 -6.98
CA LEU A 555 3.59 5.75 -7.65
C LEU A 555 4.36 4.69 -6.84
N ALA A 556 4.44 4.84 -5.51
CA ALA A 556 5.18 3.91 -4.65
C ALA A 556 4.50 2.54 -4.54
N ASP A 557 3.17 2.52 -4.44
CA ASP A 557 2.38 1.30 -4.46
C ASP A 557 2.42 0.63 -5.85
N PHE A 558 2.39 1.42 -6.92
CA PHE A 558 2.55 0.91 -8.29
C PHE A 558 3.91 0.21 -8.47
N GLU A 559 5.00 0.82 -8.00
CA GLU A 559 6.32 0.19 -7.98
C GLU A 559 6.31 -1.09 -7.14
N THR A 560 5.66 -1.08 -5.97
CA THR A 560 5.57 -2.24 -5.07
C THR A 560 4.83 -3.43 -5.71
N ILE A 561 3.74 -3.16 -6.44
CA ILE A 561 3.01 -4.18 -7.21
C ILE A 561 3.93 -4.85 -8.23
N PHE A 562 4.68 -4.05 -9.00
CA PHE A 562 5.59 -4.56 -10.03
C PHE A 562 6.82 -5.25 -9.41
N ASP A 563 7.29 -4.83 -8.24
CA ASP A 563 8.38 -5.50 -7.56
C ASP A 563 7.93 -6.88 -7.02
N LEU A 564 6.78 -6.96 -6.34
CA LEU A 564 6.31 -8.20 -5.69
C LEU A 564 5.75 -9.24 -6.68
N LEU A 565 5.00 -8.80 -7.69
CA LEU A 565 4.38 -9.70 -8.67
C LEU A 565 5.36 -10.02 -9.79
N GLU A 566 6.28 -10.94 -9.51
CA GLU A 566 7.42 -11.24 -10.40
C GLU A 566 7.02 -11.75 -11.79
N HIS A 567 5.91 -12.49 -11.90
CA HIS A 567 5.49 -13.06 -13.19
C HIS A 567 4.52 -12.11 -13.93
N PRO A 568 4.75 -11.79 -15.22
CA PRO A 568 3.98 -10.82 -16.00
C PRO A 568 2.45 -10.96 -15.90
N VAL A 569 1.97 -12.20 -15.96
CA VAL A 569 0.54 -12.54 -15.85
C VAL A 569 -0.06 -12.17 -14.50
N GLN A 570 0.72 -12.23 -13.41
CA GLN A 570 0.21 -11.90 -12.08
C GLN A 570 -0.14 -10.41 -11.98
N ILE A 571 0.62 -9.54 -12.64
CA ILE A 571 0.36 -8.10 -12.70
C ILE A 571 -0.91 -7.82 -13.50
N LEU A 572 -1.03 -8.40 -14.70
CA LEU A 572 -2.24 -8.25 -15.53
C LEU A 572 -3.48 -8.75 -14.79
N HIS A 573 -3.39 -9.94 -14.20
CA HIS A 573 -4.48 -10.52 -13.42
C HIS A 573 -4.82 -9.68 -12.18
N TYR A 574 -3.82 -9.16 -11.47
CA TYR A 574 -4.05 -8.27 -10.32
C TYR A 574 -4.90 -7.06 -10.73
N LEU A 575 -4.47 -6.33 -11.76
CA LEU A 575 -5.17 -5.12 -12.24
C LEU A 575 -6.59 -5.44 -12.73
N GLU A 576 -6.79 -6.53 -13.45
CA GLU A 576 -8.12 -7.00 -13.86
C GLU A 576 -9.00 -7.30 -12.64
N ARG A 577 -8.51 -8.09 -11.69
CA ARG A 577 -9.26 -8.45 -10.47
C ARG A 577 -9.57 -7.25 -9.60
N ARG A 578 -8.63 -6.30 -9.47
CA ARG A 578 -8.83 -5.07 -8.71
C ARG A 578 -9.99 -4.24 -9.28
N SER A 579 -10.08 -4.14 -10.61
CA SER A 579 -11.17 -3.42 -11.29
C SER A 579 -12.56 -4.04 -11.05
N ILE A 580 -12.60 -5.36 -10.88
CA ILE A 580 -13.82 -6.13 -10.65
C ILE A 580 -14.23 -6.05 -9.17
N ILE A 581 -13.29 -6.33 -8.26
CA ILE A 581 -13.59 -6.48 -6.84
C ILE A 581 -14.05 -5.18 -6.18
N GLN A 582 -13.50 -4.04 -6.61
CA GLN A 582 -13.89 -2.71 -6.10
C GLN A 582 -15.35 -2.36 -6.39
N LYS A 583 -15.93 -2.90 -7.47
CA LYS A 583 -17.34 -2.73 -7.82
C LYS A 583 -18.22 -3.73 -7.07
N GLN A 584 -17.74 -4.97 -6.95
CA GLN A 584 -18.51 -6.07 -6.35
C GLN A 584 -18.67 -5.94 -4.84
N TYR A 585 -17.63 -5.51 -4.11
CA TYR A 585 -17.62 -5.54 -2.64
C TYR A 585 -17.34 -4.16 -2.05
N ASN A 586 -17.91 -3.88 -0.87
CA ASN A 586 -17.58 -2.70 -0.08
C ASN A 586 -16.37 -2.98 0.81
N LEU A 587 -15.19 -2.93 0.20
CA LEU A 587 -13.92 -3.19 0.86
C LEU A 587 -13.30 -1.88 1.36
N MET A 588 -12.70 -1.93 2.54
CA MET A 588 -11.95 -0.81 3.12
C MET A 588 -10.53 -1.24 3.46
N GLY A 589 -9.55 -0.57 2.86
CA GLY A 589 -8.11 -0.81 3.03
C GLY A 589 -7.30 -0.01 2.00
N ASP A 590 -5.98 0.02 2.14
CA ASP A 590 -5.09 0.66 1.17
C ASP A 590 -4.68 -0.29 0.02
N GLU A 591 -3.87 0.18 -0.94
CA GLU A 591 -3.47 -0.65 -2.09
C GLU A 591 -2.59 -1.84 -1.68
N LEU A 592 -1.78 -1.70 -0.62
CA LEU A 592 -0.94 -2.77 -0.11
C LEU A 592 -1.77 -3.84 0.61
N ASP A 593 -2.89 -3.47 1.24
CA ASP A 593 -3.88 -4.43 1.76
C ASP A 593 -4.52 -5.25 0.64
N TYR A 594 -4.90 -4.60 -0.46
CA TYR A 594 -5.39 -5.30 -1.66
C TYR A 594 -4.33 -6.24 -2.22
N LEU A 595 -3.06 -5.80 -2.28
CA LEU A 595 -1.96 -6.62 -2.73
C LEU A 595 -1.72 -7.81 -1.78
N GLY A 596 -1.75 -7.60 -0.46
CA GLY A 596 -1.64 -8.66 0.55
C GLY A 596 -2.78 -9.68 0.45
N LEU A 597 -4.00 -9.20 0.23
CA LEU A 597 -5.16 -10.05 -0.08
C LEU A 597 -4.96 -10.81 -1.39
N TYR A 598 -4.36 -10.20 -2.41
CA TYR A 598 -4.01 -10.88 -3.65
C TYR A 598 -2.95 -11.98 -3.45
N LEU A 599 -1.90 -11.71 -2.66
CA LEU A 599 -0.85 -12.71 -2.39
C LEU A 599 -1.44 -13.98 -1.75
N SER A 600 -2.49 -13.83 -0.96
CA SER A 600 -3.14 -14.93 -0.25
C SER A 600 -4.28 -15.60 -1.02
N THR A 601 -5.03 -14.87 -1.85
CA THR A 601 -6.31 -15.36 -2.43
C THR A 601 -6.49 -15.04 -3.92
N PHE A 602 -5.54 -14.34 -4.55
CA PHE A 602 -5.69 -13.76 -5.89
C PHE A 602 -6.92 -12.83 -6.04
N LEU A 603 -7.32 -12.16 -4.95
CA LEU A 603 -8.54 -11.33 -4.88
C LEU A 603 -9.81 -12.13 -5.24
N ALA A 604 -9.80 -13.44 -5.01
CA ALA A 604 -10.96 -14.28 -5.14
C ALA A 604 -11.60 -14.45 -3.76
N LEU A 605 -12.66 -13.69 -3.55
CA LEU A 605 -13.46 -13.79 -2.34
C LEU A 605 -14.42 -15.01 -2.47
N GLY A 606 -14.96 -15.35 -3.63
CA GLY A 606 -15.86 -16.52 -3.75
C GLY A 606 -17.24 -16.24 -3.11
N ASN A 607 -17.75 -17.12 -2.25
CA ASN A 607 -19.13 -17.08 -1.72
C ASN A 607 -19.43 -15.92 -0.73
N PHE A 608 -18.56 -14.91 -0.59
CA PHE A 608 -18.87 -13.72 0.21
C PHE A 608 -19.97 -12.83 -0.40
N SER A 609 -20.65 -13.27 -1.47
CA SER A 609 -21.82 -12.59 -2.04
C SER A 609 -22.88 -12.28 -0.99
N ASP A 610 -23.03 -13.15 0.01
CA ASP A 610 -24.03 -13.00 1.08
C ASP A 610 -23.73 -11.81 2.01
N TYR A 611 -22.48 -11.33 2.04
CA TYR A 611 -22.03 -10.19 2.85
C TYR A 611 -21.75 -8.92 2.03
N ALA A 612 -21.76 -9.04 0.69
CA ALA A 612 -21.28 -8.00 -0.22
C ALA A 612 -22.12 -6.72 -0.25
N THR A 613 -23.40 -6.79 0.15
CA THR A 613 -24.34 -5.66 0.09
C THR A 613 -24.58 -4.95 1.42
N ASP A 614 -24.45 -5.64 2.55
CA ASP A 614 -24.91 -5.13 3.85
C ASP A 614 -23.78 -4.78 4.82
N HIS A 615 -22.53 -5.12 4.47
CA HIS A 615 -21.37 -4.94 5.34
C HIS A 615 -20.21 -4.25 4.64
N VAL A 616 -19.50 -3.42 5.41
CA VAL A 616 -18.15 -2.96 5.06
C VAL A 616 -17.17 -4.05 5.48
N ILE A 617 -16.36 -4.54 4.54
CA ILE A 617 -15.32 -5.53 4.80
C ILE A 617 -14.00 -4.77 4.96
N ASN A 618 -13.50 -4.69 6.19
CA ASN A 618 -12.20 -4.11 6.46
C ASN A 618 -11.09 -5.13 6.20
N ILE A 619 -10.17 -4.80 5.30
CA ILE A 619 -9.00 -5.62 4.94
C ILE A 619 -7.69 -5.00 5.43
N SER A 620 -7.75 -3.95 6.25
CA SER A 620 -6.57 -3.31 6.84
C SER A 620 -5.70 -4.31 7.61
N GLY A 621 -4.39 -4.24 7.39
CA GLY A 621 -3.39 -5.13 7.98
C GLY A 621 -3.09 -6.36 7.11
N MET A 622 -3.77 -6.55 5.98
CA MET A 622 -3.41 -7.60 5.03
C MET A 622 -2.04 -7.34 4.38
N SER A 623 -1.57 -6.09 4.39
CA SER A 623 -0.22 -5.66 3.99
C SER A 623 0.90 -6.13 4.91
N ASP A 624 0.60 -6.71 6.09
CA ASP A 624 1.58 -6.94 7.16
C ASP A 624 2.90 -7.59 6.74
N SER A 625 2.81 -8.60 5.86
CA SER A 625 3.98 -9.32 5.33
C SER A 625 4.80 -8.49 4.34
N ILE A 626 4.14 -7.59 3.60
CA ILE A 626 4.75 -6.63 2.67
C ILE A 626 5.51 -5.58 3.47
N ASP A 627 4.86 -4.98 4.47
CA ASP A 627 5.47 -3.95 5.32
C ASP A 627 6.72 -4.49 6.02
N SER A 628 6.62 -5.69 6.59
CA SER A 628 7.76 -6.33 7.27
C SER A 628 8.93 -6.56 6.32
N TYR A 629 8.66 -6.93 5.08
CA TYR A 629 9.70 -7.17 4.07
C TYR A 629 10.43 -5.89 3.68
N TYR A 630 9.71 -4.81 3.39
CA TYR A 630 10.33 -3.56 2.98
C TYR A 630 10.98 -2.82 4.14
N GLN A 631 10.40 -2.86 5.34
CA GLN A 631 11.04 -2.34 6.56
C GLN A 631 12.37 -3.05 6.84
N ALA A 632 12.39 -4.40 6.75
CA ALA A 632 13.62 -5.16 6.91
C ALA A 632 14.64 -4.82 5.81
N LYS A 633 14.21 -4.73 4.54
CA LYS A 633 15.05 -4.36 3.41
C LYS A 633 15.69 -2.98 3.60
N ASP A 634 14.91 -1.99 4.04
CA ASP A 634 15.39 -0.63 4.30
C ASP A 634 16.33 -0.57 5.51
N ALA A 635 16.14 -1.46 6.50
CA ALA A 635 17.08 -1.67 7.62
C ALA A 635 18.32 -2.51 7.24
N GLY A 636 18.46 -2.93 5.98
CA GLY A 636 19.57 -3.78 5.53
C GLY A 636 19.48 -5.26 5.94
N VAL A 637 18.32 -5.69 6.44
CA VAL A 637 18.04 -7.08 6.83
C VAL A 637 17.33 -7.82 5.69
N SER A 638 17.88 -8.95 5.28
CA SER A 638 17.30 -9.77 4.22
C SER A 638 16.33 -10.80 4.78
N ILE A 639 15.02 -10.55 4.66
CA ILE A 639 13.98 -11.55 4.93
C ILE A 639 13.35 -12.07 3.62
N GLN A 640 12.55 -13.15 3.73
CA GLN A 640 11.90 -13.74 2.55
C GLN A 640 10.90 -12.76 1.92
N LYS A 641 11.09 -12.45 0.64
CA LYS A 641 10.15 -11.65 -0.14
C LYS A 641 8.77 -12.32 -0.20
N PRO A 642 7.69 -11.62 0.16
CA PRO A 642 6.32 -12.12 0.01
C PRO A 642 6.03 -12.46 -1.44
N LYS A 643 5.33 -13.58 -1.68
CA LYS A 643 4.98 -14.03 -3.03
C LYS A 643 3.56 -14.58 -3.07
N PRO A 644 2.88 -14.52 -4.24
CA PRO A 644 1.55 -15.09 -4.36
C PRO A 644 1.58 -16.60 -4.13
N LYS A 645 0.62 -17.13 -3.35
CA LYS A 645 0.53 -18.55 -2.96
C LYS A 645 0.20 -19.46 -4.15
N THR A 646 1.17 -19.71 -5.01
CA THR A 646 0.99 -20.53 -6.22
C THR A 646 1.49 -21.95 -5.98
N SER A 647 0.73 -22.96 -6.42
CA SER A 647 1.18 -24.35 -6.32
C SER A 647 2.39 -24.62 -7.24
N LYS A 648 3.18 -25.65 -6.92
CA LYS A 648 4.35 -26.03 -7.74
C LYS A 648 3.98 -26.31 -9.20
N LEU A 649 2.92 -27.07 -9.44
CA LEU A 649 2.47 -27.41 -10.80
C LEU A 649 2.09 -26.15 -11.60
N PHE A 650 1.35 -25.22 -10.99
CA PHE A 650 0.96 -23.98 -11.65
C PHE A 650 2.17 -23.09 -11.94
N THR A 651 3.12 -23.01 -11.01
CA THR A 651 4.40 -22.31 -11.24
C THR A 651 5.14 -22.87 -12.46
N GLU A 652 5.20 -24.20 -12.59
CA GLU A 652 5.81 -24.86 -13.77
C GLU A 652 5.02 -24.58 -15.06
N ILE A 653 3.68 -24.53 -15.00
CA ILE A 653 2.83 -24.16 -16.15
C ILE A 653 3.10 -22.71 -16.57
N PHE A 654 3.15 -21.76 -15.64
CA PHE A 654 3.41 -20.34 -15.90
C PHE A 654 4.78 -20.12 -16.54
N ASN A 655 5.84 -20.68 -15.94
CA ASN A 655 7.19 -20.58 -16.47
C ASN A 655 7.29 -21.17 -17.89
N GLN A 656 6.57 -22.26 -18.16
CA GLN A 656 6.54 -22.85 -19.49
C GLN A 656 5.72 -22.03 -20.49
N LEU A 657 4.60 -21.43 -20.06
CA LEU A 657 3.78 -20.53 -20.87
C LEU A 657 4.58 -19.31 -21.30
N GLU A 658 5.24 -18.64 -20.36
CA GLU A 658 6.10 -17.50 -20.60
C GLU A 658 7.24 -17.87 -21.55
N LYS A 659 7.97 -18.97 -21.27
CA LYS A 659 9.06 -19.45 -22.14
C LYS A 659 8.61 -19.75 -23.57
N ARG A 660 7.40 -20.30 -23.74
CA ARG A 660 6.85 -20.59 -25.08
C ARG A 660 6.33 -19.33 -25.77
N SER A 661 5.84 -18.34 -25.02
CA SER A 661 5.30 -17.06 -25.50
C SER A 661 4.37 -17.23 -26.72
N THR A 662 3.52 -18.28 -26.70
CA THR A 662 2.54 -18.49 -27.77
C THR A 662 1.53 -17.34 -27.77
N PRO A 663 0.99 -16.90 -28.92
CA PRO A 663 0.01 -15.81 -28.93
C PRO A 663 -1.14 -16.06 -27.94
N ARG A 664 -1.52 -15.03 -27.18
CA ARG A 664 -2.54 -15.07 -26.11
C ARG A 664 -2.14 -15.88 -24.88
N TRP A 665 -0.85 -16.15 -24.67
CA TRP A 665 -0.39 -16.87 -23.47
C TRP A 665 -0.68 -16.10 -22.19
N THR A 666 -0.71 -14.76 -22.25
CA THR A 666 -1.06 -13.92 -21.09
C THR A 666 -2.52 -14.09 -20.69
N GLU A 667 -3.43 -14.19 -21.66
CA GLU A 667 -4.86 -14.45 -21.44
C GLU A 667 -5.07 -15.82 -20.79
N ILE A 668 -4.40 -16.85 -21.32
CA ILE A 668 -4.38 -18.19 -20.73
C ILE A 668 -3.87 -18.13 -19.29
N GLY A 669 -2.80 -17.36 -19.05
CA GLY A 669 -2.25 -17.16 -17.73
C GLY A 669 -3.24 -16.50 -16.76
N CYS A 670 -3.94 -15.45 -17.17
CA CYS A 670 -4.92 -14.76 -16.33
C CYS A 670 -6.07 -15.71 -15.95
N ILE A 671 -6.53 -16.54 -16.90
CA ILE A 671 -7.54 -17.57 -16.62
C ILE A 671 -7.03 -18.62 -15.62
N LEU A 672 -5.76 -19.04 -15.71
CA LEU A 672 -5.16 -19.94 -14.73
C LEU A 672 -5.09 -19.33 -13.32
N ASN A 673 -4.88 -18.02 -13.20
CA ASN A 673 -4.87 -17.32 -11.91
C ASN A 673 -6.27 -17.13 -11.30
N MET A 674 -7.35 -17.47 -12.01
CA MET A 674 -8.70 -17.54 -11.42
C MET A 674 -8.86 -18.74 -10.46
N TYR A 675 -7.98 -19.74 -10.56
CA TYR A 675 -7.95 -20.87 -9.63
C TYR A 675 -7.14 -20.48 -8.39
N VAL A 676 -7.85 -20.30 -7.27
CA VAL A 676 -7.26 -19.92 -5.98
C VAL A 676 -6.27 -20.95 -5.47
N PRO A 677 -5.34 -20.59 -4.56
CA PRO A 677 -4.28 -21.48 -4.09
C PRO A 677 -4.77 -22.87 -3.66
N GLU A 678 -5.88 -22.92 -2.93
CA GLU A 678 -6.52 -24.16 -2.48
C GLU A 678 -6.99 -25.02 -3.65
N ASP A 679 -7.64 -24.41 -4.65
CA ASP A 679 -8.10 -25.09 -5.86
C ASP A 679 -6.93 -25.62 -6.69
N GLN A 680 -5.82 -24.87 -6.77
CA GLN A 680 -4.61 -25.34 -7.45
C GLN A 680 -4.01 -26.58 -6.78
N VAL A 681 -4.00 -26.63 -5.45
CA VAL A 681 -3.53 -27.79 -4.67
C VAL A 681 -4.47 -28.98 -4.90
N GLN A 682 -5.78 -28.76 -4.85
CA GLN A 682 -6.76 -29.81 -5.11
C GLN A 682 -6.63 -30.37 -6.53
N LEU A 683 -6.54 -29.50 -7.54
CA LEU A 683 -6.35 -29.89 -8.93
C LEU A 683 -5.04 -30.66 -9.11
N SER A 684 -3.95 -30.22 -8.50
CA SER A 684 -2.66 -30.92 -8.54
C SER A 684 -2.77 -32.35 -8.00
N ASN A 685 -3.50 -32.54 -6.90
CA ASN A 685 -3.77 -33.86 -6.33
C ASN A 685 -4.67 -34.72 -7.22
N MET A 686 -5.68 -34.13 -7.87
CA MET A 686 -6.54 -34.81 -8.84
C MET A 686 -5.73 -35.27 -10.06
N ILE A 687 -4.86 -34.42 -10.61
CA ILE A 687 -3.98 -34.74 -11.74
C ILE A 687 -3.04 -35.89 -11.39
N LYS A 688 -2.42 -35.86 -10.21
CA LYS A 688 -1.55 -36.94 -9.73
C LYS A 688 -2.29 -38.28 -9.63
N SER A 689 -3.50 -38.25 -9.05
CA SER A 689 -4.35 -39.44 -8.89
C SER A 689 -4.86 -39.97 -10.24
N LEU A 690 -5.14 -39.08 -11.20
CA LEU A 690 -5.53 -39.47 -12.54
C LEU A 690 -4.36 -40.04 -13.33
N SER A 691 -3.16 -39.46 -13.20
CA SER A 691 -1.94 -39.94 -13.86
C SER A 691 -1.63 -41.40 -13.50
N GLN A 692 -1.70 -41.75 -12.22
CA GLN A 692 -1.55 -43.14 -11.75
C GLN A 692 -2.61 -44.08 -12.37
N ARG A 693 -3.87 -43.64 -12.44
CA ARG A 693 -4.93 -44.44 -13.07
C ARG A 693 -4.70 -44.64 -14.57
N VAL A 694 -4.35 -43.58 -15.30
CA VAL A 694 -4.04 -43.66 -16.74
C VAL A 694 -2.86 -44.59 -16.97
N HIS A 695 -1.83 -44.54 -16.11
CA HIS A 695 -0.68 -45.44 -16.18
C HIS A 695 -1.07 -46.93 -16.19
N HIS A 696 -2.09 -47.32 -15.41
CA HIS A 696 -2.56 -48.70 -15.32
C HIS A 696 -3.67 -49.07 -16.33
N THR A 697 -4.46 -48.10 -16.77
CA THR A 697 -5.71 -48.36 -17.52
C THR A 697 -5.70 -47.91 -18.97
N TRP A 698 -4.60 -47.35 -19.48
CA TRP A 698 -4.51 -46.78 -20.83
C TRP A 698 -4.92 -47.71 -21.98
N GLN A 699 -4.83 -49.03 -21.79
CA GLN A 699 -5.22 -50.06 -22.77
C GLN A 699 -6.74 -50.27 -22.83
N GLN A 700 -7.47 -49.84 -21.81
CA GLN A 700 -8.93 -50.02 -21.73
C GLN A 700 -9.63 -48.94 -22.56
N VAL A 701 -10.58 -49.37 -23.39
CA VAL A 701 -11.43 -48.46 -24.18
C VAL A 701 -12.30 -47.66 -23.21
N GLY A 702 -12.26 -46.33 -23.33
CA GLY A 702 -13.04 -45.42 -22.47
C GLY A 702 -12.50 -45.25 -21.04
N HIS A 703 -11.23 -45.59 -20.79
CA HIS A 703 -10.61 -45.36 -19.48
C HIS A 703 -10.69 -43.88 -19.06
N LYS A 704 -10.77 -43.65 -17.74
CA LYS A 704 -10.82 -42.29 -17.18
C LYS A 704 -9.46 -41.62 -17.36
N ASN A 705 -9.43 -40.59 -18.20
CA ASN A 705 -8.20 -39.87 -18.55
C ASN A 705 -8.36 -38.34 -18.59
N MET A 706 -9.49 -37.81 -18.13
CA MET A 706 -9.74 -36.37 -18.09
C MET A 706 -10.31 -35.91 -16.74
N ILE A 707 -10.00 -34.66 -16.41
CA ILE A 707 -10.61 -33.87 -15.33
C ILE A 707 -11.32 -32.71 -16.01
N ILE A 708 -12.55 -32.42 -15.58
CA ILE A 708 -13.32 -31.27 -16.02
C ILE A 708 -13.76 -30.51 -14.78
N LEU A 709 -13.31 -29.27 -14.68
CA LEU A 709 -13.71 -28.31 -13.67
C LEU A 709 -14.65 -27.31 -14.32
N CYS A 710 -15.94 -27.46 -14.03
CA CYS A 710 -16.94 -26.46 -14.38
C CYS A 710 -17.00 -25.44 -13.23
N PRO A 711 -16.86 -24.14 -13.52
CA PRO A 711 -16.86 -23.13 -12.47
C PRO A 711 -18.28 -22.86 -11.97
N HIS A 712 -18.39 -22.00 -10.96
CA HIS A 712 -19.66 -21.40 -10.54
C HIS A 712 -20.37 -20.70 -11.72
N GLU A 713 -21.69 -20.53 -11.66
CA GLU A 713 -22.51 -19.90 -12.74
C GLU A 713 -22.04 -18.49 -13.12
N SER A 714 -21.26 -17.83 -12.25
CA SER A 714 -20.69 -16.50 -12.46
C SER A 714 -19.41 -16.46 -13.29
N SER A 715 -18.86 -17.60 -13.72
CA SER A 715 -17.63 -17.66 -14.54
C SER A 715 -17.91 -18.23 -15.92
N GLU A 716 -17.38 -17.57 -16.95
CA GLU A 716 -17.54 -17.98 -18.34
C GLU A 716 -16.48 -18.99 -18.81
N TYR A 717 -15.59 -19.42 -17.91
CA TYR A 717 -14.40 -20.23 -18.22
C TYR A 717 -14.41 -21.58 -17.52
N SER A 718 -14.36 -22.68 -18.26
CA SER A 718 -14.10 -24.02 -17.71
C SER A 718 -12.65 -24.45 -17.90
N LEU A 719 -12.20 -25.42 -17.09
CA LEU A 719 -10.88 -26.04 -17.24
C LEU A 719 -11.01 -27.55 -17.48
N ALA A 720 -10.39 -28.01 -18.56
CA ALA A 720 -10.25 -29.42 -18.87
C ALA A 720 -8.77 -29.83 -18.81
N VAL A 721 -8.47 -30.92 -18.10
CA VAL A 721 -7.13 -31.54 -18.10
C VAL A 721 -7.22 -32.94 -18.69
N VAL A 722 -6.45 -33.19 -19.75
CA VAL A 722 -6.41 -34.47 -20.47
C VAL A 722 -5.05 -35.13 -20.29
N LEU A 723 -5.04 -36.35 -19.79
CA LEU A 723 -3.83 -37.15 -19.60
C LEU A 723 -3.76 -38.28 -20.63
N TYR A 724 -2.58 -38.53 -21.17
CA TYR A 724 -2.32 -39.62 -22.12
C TYR A 724 -0.89 -40.16 -21.96
N LYS A 725 -0.57 -41.27 -22.64
CA LYS A 725 0.75 -41.92 -22.67
C LYS A 725 1.35 -41.85 -24.06
N ASP A 726 2.65 -42.13 -24.18
CA ASP A 726 3.29 -42.32 -25.49
C ASP A 726 2.61 -43.43 -26.28
N ALA A 727 2.23 -44.51 -25.60
CA ALA A 727 1.59 -45.68 -26.20
C ALA A 727 0.20 -45.40 -26.83
N ASN A 728 -0.47 -44.32 -26.42
CA ASN A 728 -1.78 -43.93 -26.97
C ASN A 728 -1.83 -42.47 -27.44
N LYS A 729 -0.68 -41.87 -27.73
CA LYS A 729 -0.54 -40.48 -28.20
C LYS A 729 -1.36 -40.17 -29.45
N GLN A 730 -1.56 -41.15 -30.34
CA GLN A 730 -2.42 -41.05 -31.52
C GLN A 730 -3.90 -40.76 -31.19
N LEU A 731 -4.34 -41.04 -29.97
CA LEU A 731 -5.70 -40.73 -29.50
C LEU A 731 -5.81 -39.37 -28.81
N ARG A 732 -4.70 -38.64 -28.64
CA ARG A 732 -4.66 -37.34 -27.94
C ARG A 732 -5.74 -36.38 -28.43
N ASP A 733 -5.80 -36.13 -29.74
CA ASP A 733 -6.73 -35.13 -30.31
C ASP A 733 -8.20 -35.57 -30.14
N LYS A 734 -8.46 -36.88 -30.11
CA LYS A 734 -9.77 -37.42 -29.79
C LYS A 734 -10.14 -37.11 -28.34
N PHE A 735 -9.24 -37.37 -27.39
CA PHE A 735 -9.46 -37.07 -25.97
C PHE A 735 -9.63 -35.58 -25.71
N ILE A 736 -8.86 -34.73 -26.39
CA ILE A 736 -8.98 -33.27 -26.33
C ILE A 736 -10.38 -32.84 -26.77
N ASN A 737 -10.85 -33.30 -27.94
CA ASN A 737 -12.18 -32.96 -28.44
C ASN A 737 -13.30 -33.46 -27.53
N GLU A 738 -13.16 -34.66 -26.95
CA GLU A 738 -14.15 -35.20 -26.01
C GLU A 738 -14.20 -34.38 -24.71
N ALA A 739 -13.06 -33.92 -24.21
CA ALA A 739 -12.98 -33.11 -23.00
C ALA A 739 -13.49 -31.68 -23.23
N SER A 740 -13.15 -31.06 -24.36
CA SER A 740 -13.59 -29.69 -24.68
C SER A 740 -15.10 -29.62 -24.86
N VAL A 741 -15.71 -30.60 -25.53
CA VAL A 741 -17.18 -30.65 -25.70
C VAL A 741 -17.91 -30.79 -24.37
N GLN A 742 -17.39 -31.62 -23.46
CA GLN A 742 -18.00 -31.78 -22.13
C GLN A 742 -17.80 -30.54 -21.25
N ALA A 743 -16.64 -29.90 -21.31
CA ALA A 743 -16.34 -28.70 -20.53
C ALA A 743 -17.13 -27.46 -21.01
N LEU A 744 -17.59 -27.46 -22.27
CA LEU A 744 -18.45 -26.43 -22.87
C LEU A 744 -19.94 -26.78 -22.82
N GLU A 745 -20.32 -27.89 -22.15
CA GLU A 745 -21.73 -28.28 -22.02
C GLU A 745 -22.59 -27.31 -21.18
N PRO A 746 -22.08 -26.68 -20.09
CA PRO A 746 -22.86 -25.72 -19.32
C PRO A 746 -23.14 -24.43 -20.12
N ASP A 747 -24.39 -23.95 -20.09
CA ASP A 747 -24.85 -22.81 -20.89
C ASP A 747 -24.12 -21.49 -20.59
N HIS A 748 -23.62 -21.31 -19.36
CA HIS A 748 -22.90 -20.11 -18.94
C HIS A 748 -21.43 -20.09 -19.36
N VAL A 749 -20.87 -21.22 -19.78
CA VAL A 749 -19.46 -21.33 -20.15
C VAL A 749 -19.28 -21.00 -21.63
N LYS A 750 -18.48 -19.97 -21.92
CA LYS A 750 -18.17 -19.57 -23.30
C LYS A 750 -16.88 -20.18 -23.81
N GLN A 751 -15.90 -20.34 -22.93
CA GLN A 751 -14.56 -20.80 -23.28
C GLN A 751 -14.10 -21.91 -22.32
N CYS A 752 -13.39 -22.90 -22.87
CA CYS A 752 -12.73 -23.97 -22.13
C CYS A 752 -11.22 -23.83 -22.28
N LEU A 753 -10.54 -23.59 -21.17
CA LEU A 753 -9.10 -23.75 -21.08
C LEU A 753 -8.77 -25.24 -21.00
N LEU A 754 -7.99 -25.74 -21.96
CA LEU A 754 -7.64 -27.15 -22.02
C LEU A 754 -6.14 -27.34 -21.86
N ILE A 755 -5.75 -28.23 -20.96
CA ILE A 755 -4.36 -28.67 -20.74
C ILE A 755 -4.26 -30.15 -21.10
N ALA A 756 -3.39 -30.51 -22.03
CA ALA A 756 -3.09 -31.90 -22.34
C ALA A 756 -1.65 -32.28 -21.97
N LYS A 757 -1.49 -33.37 -21.23
CA LYS A 757 -0.22 -33.82 -20.68
C LYS A 757 0.03 -35.31 -20.97
N ASN A 758 1.17 -35.61 -21.59
CA ASN A 758 1.72 -36.95 -21.65
C ASN A 758 2.35 -37.28 -20.29
N ILE A 759 1.89 -38.35 -19.65
CA ILE A 759 2.34 -38.74 -18.31
C ILE A 759 3.68 -39.49 -18.32
N ASP A 760 4.16 -39.90 -19.50
CA ASP A 760 5.45 -40.59 -19.66
C ASP A 760 6.64 -39.62 -19.76
N ASP A 761 6.36 -38.33 -19.90
CA ASP A 761 7.35 -37.25 -20.00
C ASP A 761 7.23 -36.37 -18.76
N ASN A 762 8.27 -36.27 -17.92
CA ASN A 762 8.25 -35.46 -16.70
C ASN A 762 9.00 -34.13 -16.83
N GLU A 763 9.57 -33.83 -18.01
CA GLU A 763 10.45 -32.67 -18.22
C GLU A 763 9.68 -31.36 -18.46
N ILE A 764 8.40 -31.46 -18.80
CA ILE A 764 7.54 -30.31 -19.10
C ILE A 764 6.25 -30.36 -18.30
N ALA A 765 5.62 -29.22 -18.00
CA ALA A 765 4.35 -29.17 -17.27
C ALA A 765 3.16 -29.60 -18.12
N TYR A 766 3.19 -29.30 -19.42
CA TYR A 766 2.13 -29.65 -20.38
C TYR A 766 2.65 -29.82 -21.81
N HIS A 767 1.98 -30.63 -22.62
CA HIS A 767 2.30 -30.79 -24.05
C HIS A 767 1.50 -29.81 -24.91
N LEU A 768 0.23 -29.60 -24.56
CA LEU A 768 -0.66 -28.63 -25.19
C LEU A 768 -1.42 -27.86 -24.13
N ILE A 769 -1.56 -26.55 -24.34
CA ILE A 769 -2.48 -25.69 -23.61
C ILE A 769 -3.16 -24.77 -24.63
N GLY A 770 -4.45 -24.51 -24.47
CA GLY A 770 -5.17 -23.62 -25.39
C GLY A 770 -6.61 -23.36 -24.98
N LEU A 771 -7.18 -22.32 -25.57
CA LEU A 771 -8.59 -21.94 -25.39
C LEU A 771 -9.44 -22.55 -26.50
N PHE A 772 -10.56 -23.15 -26.11
CA PHE A 772 -11.54 -23.78 -26.99
C PHE A 772 -12.88 -23.10 -26.77
N GLU A 773 -13.61 -22.80 -27.84
CA GLU A 773 -14.87 -22.06 -27.79
C GLU A 773 -16.01 -22.90 -28.39
N SER A 774 -17.24 -22.65 -27.95
CA SER A 774 -18.41 -23.24 -28.61
C SER A 774 -18.59 -22.57 -29.98
N ARG A 775 -18.80 -23.38 -31.03
CA ARG A 775 -19.03 -22.91 -32.40
C ARG A 775 -20.48 -22.54 -32.66
#